data_AF-A0A453RHB1-F1
#
_entry.id   AF-A0A453RHB1-F1
#
_cell.length_a   1.000
_cell.length_b   1.000
_cell.length_c   1.000
_cell.angle_alpha   90.00
_cell.angle_beta   90.00
_cell.angle_gamma   90.00
#
_symmetry.space_group_name_H-M   'P 1'
#
loop_
_entity.id
_entity.type
_entity.pdbx_description
1 polymer ?
#
loop_
_entity_poly.entity_id
_entity_poly.type
_entity_poly.pdbx_seq_one_letter_code
_entity_poly.pdbx_strand_id
1 'polypeptide(L)'
;MRSLKAVHSGADLESAIATCMGYKSEGEGFMVGVQINPVNGLSSGFPDLLQFVLDHVEDKSAEPLLEGLLEARVELRPLLTGSSERLKDLIFLDIALDSTFRTAVERSYEELNDAAPEKIMYFISLVLENLALSTDDNEDILYCLKGWNRAMDMVKQKDDQWALYAKAFLDRTRLALASKGEQYYNMMQPSAEYLGSLLNVEEWAVDIFTEEVIRGGSAATLSALLNRFDPVLRNVAHLGSWQVISPVEVTGYIVVVDKLLSVQNKTYDKPTVLVAKSVKGEEEIPDGVVGVITPDMPDVLSHVSVRARNCKVLFATCFDPNTLSEFQGHEGKVFSFKTTSADVTYREVSDSELMQSSSSDAQGGEAIPSLSLVKKKFLGKYAISAEEFSDEMVGAKSRNIAYLKGKVPSWVGIPTSVAIPFGTFEKILSDETNKEVAQNIQMLKGRLAQEDFSALGEIRKTVLNLTAPTQPVKELKEKMLSSGMPWPGDESDHRWEQAWMAIKKVWASKWNERAYFSTRKVKLDHEYLSMAVLVQEIVNADYAFVIHTTNPSSGDSSEIYAEVVKGLGETLVGAYPGRAMSFVCKKDDLDSPKVLGYPSKPIGLFIKRSIIFRSDSNGEDLEGYAGAGLYDSVPMDVEDEVVLDYTTDPLITDSGFRNSILSSIARAGHAIEELYGSPQDVEGVVKDGKIYVVQTRPQM
;
A
#
# COMPACT_ATOMS: atom_id res chain seq x y z
N MET A 1 8.52 -17.22 44.42
CA MET A 1 9.44 -18.01 43.58
C MET A 1 8.73 -18.90 42.54
N ARG A 2 7.58 -19.55 42.82
CA ARG A 2 6.78 -20.23 41.77
C ARG A 2 6.32 -19.28 40.65
N SER A 3 5.94 -18.05 40.99
CA SER A 3 5.51 -17.01 40.03
C SER A 3 6.62 -16.52 39.10
N LEU A 4 7.89 -16.71 39.44
CA LEU A 4 9.05 -16.37 38.58
C LEU A 4 9.48 -17.57 37.72
N LYS A 5 9.25 -18.79 38.19
CA LYS A 5 9.42 -20.02 37.39
C LYS A 5 8.37 -20.11 36.28
N ALA A 6 7.14 -19.67 36.57
CA ALA A 6 6.02 -19.58 35.63
C ALA A 6 6.29 -18.71 34.39
N VAL A 7 7.16 -17.71 34.47
CA VAL A 7 7.47 -16.82 33.33
C VAL A 7 8.38 -17.51 32.30
N HIS A 8 9.13 -18.54 32.69
CA HIS A 8 10.02 -19.30 31.79
C HIS A 8 9.54 -20.72 31.50
N SER A 9 8.48 -21.21 32.16
CA SER A 9 7.93 -22.56 31.94
C SER A 9 6.45 -22.58 31.54
N GLY A 10 5.88 -21.43 31.14
CA GLY A 10 4.44 -21.25 30.99
C GLY A 10 3.78 -20.98 32.33
N ALA A 11 2.82 -20.04 32.36
CA ALA A 11 1.96 -19.86 33.51
C ALA A 11 1.08 -21.10 33.64
N ASP A 12 1.33 -21.89 34.69
CA ASP A 12 0.54 -23.09 34.99
C ASP A 12 -0.93 -22.71 35.19
N LEU A 13 -1.80 -23.12 34.26
CA LEU A 13 -3.20 -22.74 34.19
C LEU A 13 -3.94 -23.12 35.49
N GLU A 14 -3.71 -24.34 36.00
CA GLU A 14 -4.29 -24.81 37.25
C GLU A 14 -3.90 -23.91 38.42
N SER A 15 -2.60 -23.58 38.55
CA SER A 15 -2.13 -22.67 39.59
C SER A 15 -2.71 -21.26 39.47
N ALA A 16 -2.84 -20.74 38.25
CA ALA A 16 -3.40 -19.40 38.00
C ALA A 16 -4.89 -19.35 38.35
N ILE A 17 -5.65 -20.37 37.95
CA ILE A 17 -7.06 -20.57 38.32
C ILE A 17 -7.19 -20.68 39.83
N ALA A 18 -6.46 -21.58 40.49
CA ALA A 18 -6.53 -21.77 41.93
C ALA A 18 -6.20 -20.48 42.71
N THR A 19 -5.24 -19.70 42.22
CA THR A 19 -4.87 -18.42 42.84
C THR A 19 -6.02 -17.40 42.75
N CYS A 20 -6.74 -17.35 41.62
CA CYS A 20 -7.86 -16.44 41.42
C CYS A 20 -9.15 -16.90 42.10
N MET A 21 -9.43 -18.20 42.05
CA MET A 21 -10.61 -18.84 42.65
C MET A 21 -10.49 -19.03 44.17
N GLY A 22 -9.28 -18.89 44.70
CA GLY A 22 -8.99 -19.15 46.09
C GLY A 22 -8.84 -20.64 46.37
N TYR A 23 -8.00 -20.96 47.34
CA TYR A 23 -7.82 -22.33 47.81
C TYR A 23 -7.49 -22.34 49.30
N LYS A 24 -7.69 -23.50 49.91
CA LYS A 24 -7.29 -23.79 51.28
C LYS A 24 -6.30 -24.94 51.26
N SER A 25 -5.08 -24.69 51.73
CA SER A 25 -4.02 -25.70 51.79
C SER A 25 -4.21 -26.58 53.03
N GLU A 26 -4.57 -27.84 52.84
CA GLU A 26 -4.68 -28.86 53.90
C GLU A 26 -3.54 -29.89 53.74
N GLY A 27 -2.57 -29.92 54.67
CA GLY A 27 -1.37 -30.78 54.62
C GLY A 27 -0.39 -30.55 55.77
N GLU A 28 0.85 -31.07 55.68
CA GLU A 28 1.98 -30.78 56.59
C GLU A 28 3.12 -30.06 55.83
N GLY A 29 3.55 -28.88 56.30
CA GLY A 29 4.57 -28.04 55.66
C GLY A 29 4.48 -26.54 56.02
N PHE A 30 5.34 -25.70 55.45
CA PHE A 30 5.40 -24.25 55.75
C PHE A 30 4.18 -23.42 55.27
N MET A 31 3.30 -23.98 54.44
CA MET A 31 2.10 -23.30 53.90
C MET A 31 0.76 -23.86 54.43
N VAL A 32 0.79 -24.58 55.55
CA VAL A 32 -0.41 -25.14 56.19
C VAL A 32 -1.22 -24.03 56.84
N GLY A 33 -2.51 -23.94 56.52
CA GLY A 33 -3.41 -22.91 57.06
C GLY A 33 -3.45 -21.61 56.26
N VAL A 34 -2.80 -21.53 55.09
CA VAL A 34 -2.96 -20.41 54.16
C VAL A 34 -4.35 -20.51 53.50
N GLN A 35 -5.17 -19.47 53.68
CA GLN A 35 -6.46 -19.29 53.01
C GLN A 35 -6.35 -18.11 52.05
N ILE A 36 -6.48 -18.39 50.75
CA ILE A 36 -6.59 -17.37 49.72
C ILE A 36 -8.05 -17.27 49.33
N ASN A 37 -8.64 -16.08 49.45
CA ASN A 37 -10.02 -15.84 49.06
C ASN A 37 -10.12 -15.63 47.54
N PRO A 38 -11.26 -15.97 46.91
CA PRO A 38 -11.50 -15.65 45.50
C PRO A 38 -11.33 -14.16 45.20
N VAL A 39 -10.94 -13.82 43.97
CA VAL A 39 -10.91 -12.43 43.51
C VAL A 39 -12.34 -11.90 43.38
N ASN A 40 -12.58 -10.69 43.89
CA ASN A 40 -13.88 -10.03 43.81
C ASN A 40 -14.18 -9.54 42.39
N GLY A 41 -15.46 -9.50 42.02
CA GLY A 41 -15.93 -8.93 40.75
C GLY A 41 -15.98 -9.92 39.58
N LEU A 42 -15.61 -11.19 39.80
CA LEU A 42 -15.83 -12.26 38.82
C LEU A 42 -17.32 -12.52 38.64
N SER A 43 -17.73 -12.86 37.41
CA SER A 43 -19.11 -13.25 37.11
C SER A 43 -19.48 -14.51 37.89
N SER A 44 -20.78 -14.74 38.14
CA SER A 44 -21.22 -15.95 38.85
C SER A 44 -21.00 -17.24 38.03
N GLY A 45 -20.89 -17.14 36.70
CA GLY A 45 -20.66 -18.28 35.80
C GLY A 45 -19.17 -18.56 35.54
N PHE A 46 -18.29 -17.60 35.82
CA PHE A 46 -16.85 -17.73 35.61
C PHE A 46 -16.21 -18.97 36.27
N PRO A 47 -16.59 -19.39 37.49
CA PRO A 47 -16.05 -20.61 38.10
C PRO A 47 -16.37 -21.87 37.30
N ASP A 48 -17.61 -21.98 36.82
CA ASP A 48 -18.06 -23.13 36.02
C ASP A 48 -17.35 -23.13 34.65
N LEU A 49 -17.12 -21.96 34.07
CA LEU A 49 -16.37 -21.80 32.83
C LEU A 49 -14.89 -22.20 32.98
N LEU A 50 -14.23 -21.80 34.07
CA LEU A 50 -12.85 -22.23 34.35
C LEU A 50 -12.76 -23.74 34.62
N GLN A 51 -13.77 -24.32 35.30
CA GLN A 51 -13.85 -25.76 35.48
C GLN A 51 -14.04 -26.48 34.14
N PHE A 52 -14.93 -25.96 33.29
CA PHE A 52 -15.11 -26.47 31.93
C PHE A 52 -13.80 -26.44 31.15
N VAL A 53 -13.05 -25.33 31.18
CA VAL A 53 -11.74 -25.25 30.53
C VAL A 53 -10.81 -26.35 31.04
N LEU A 54 -10.69 -26.53 32.36
CA LEU A 54 -9.84 -27.55 32.96
C LEU A 54 -10.23 -28.97 32.54
N ASP A 55 -11.52 -29.26 32.48
CA ASP A 55 -12.04 -30.58 32.10
C ASP A 55 -11.74 -30.93 30.63
N HIS A 56 -11.51 -29.92 29.76
CA HIS A 56 -11.31 -30.10 28.32
C HIS A 56 -9.85 -29.87 27.86
N VAL A 57 -8.90 -29.53 28.74
CA VAL A 57 -7.48 -29.25 28.35
C VAL A 57 -6.81 -30.44 27.65
N GLU A 58 -7.22 -31.66 27.99
CA GLU A 58 -6.70 -32.92 27.46
C GLU A 58 -7.55 -33.51 26.31
N ASP A 59 -8.63 -32.83 25.92
CA ASP A 59 -9.49 -33.32 24.85
C ASP A 59 -8.78 -33.32 23.50
N LYS A 60 -9.18 -34.28 22.65
CA LYS A 60 -8.66 -34.39 21.28
C LYS A 60 -9.20 -33.29 20.37
N SER A 61 -10.48 -32.93 20.52
CA SER A 61 -11.11 -31.85 19.78
C SER A 61 -10.81 -30.55 20.49
N ALA A 62 -10.11 -29.64 19.82
CA ALA A 62 -9.71 -28.38 20.43
C ALA A 62 -10.84 -27.34 20.43
N GLU A 63 -11.85 -27.47 19.56
CA GLU A 63 -12.87 -26.43 19.36
C GLU A 63 -13.60 -26.03 20.66
N PRO A 64 -14.16 -26.95 21.47
CA PRO A 64 -14.83 -26.57 22.71
C PRO A 64 -13.88 -25.91 23.72
N LEU A 65 -12.64 -26.40 23.80
CA LEU A 65 -11.60 -25.82 24.65
C LEU A 65 -11.24 -24.39 24.22
N LEU A 66 -11.07 -24.16 22.91
CA LEU A 66 -10.74 -22.84 22.37
C LEU A 66 -11.87 -21.83 22.62
N GLU A 67 -13.13 -22.23 22.43
CA GLU A 67 -14.30 -21.40 22.74
C GLU A 67 -14.35 -21.05 24.23
N GLY A 68 -14.22 -22.04 25.11
CA GLY A 68 -14.24 -21.82 26.56
C GLY A 68 -13.08 -20.96 27.07
N LEU A 69 -11.88 -21.13 26.52
CA LEU A 69 -10.72 -20.29 26.82
C LEU A 69 -10.97 -18.84 26.38
N LEU A 70 -11.52 -18.64 25.19
CA LEU A 70 -11.81 -17.31 24.66
C LEU A 70 -12.89 -16.60 25.48
N GLU A 71 -13.98 -17.29 25.80
CA GLU A 71 -15.05 -16.78 26.66
C GLU A 71 -14.50 -16.39 28.04
N ALA A 72 -13.62 -17.19 28.63
CA ALA A 72 -12.99 -16.88 29.90
C ALA A 72 -12.14 -15.60 29.82
N ARG A 73 -11.40 -15.39 28.73
CA ARG A 73 -10.64 -14.16 28.53
C ARG A 73 -11.53 -12.93 28.32
N VAL A 74 -12.63 -13.08 27.59
CA VAL A 74 -13.63 -12.01 27.41
C VAL A 74 -14.24 -11.61 28.75
N GLU A 75 -14.66 -12.57 29.57
CA GLU A 75 -15.22 -12.29 30.91
C GLU A 75 -14.20 -11.63 31.86
N LEU A 76 -12.91 -11.99 31.72
CA LEU A 76 -11.83 -11.44 32.54
C LEU A 76 -11.47 -10.00 32.17
N ARG A 77 -11.65 -9.61 30.89
CA ARG A 77 -11.18 -8.33 30.32
C ARG A 77 -11.60 -7.08 31.11
N PRO A 78 -12.86 -6.90 31.55
CA PRO A 78 -13.26 -5.71 32.32
C PRO A 78 -12.46 -5.53 33.61
N LEU A 79 -12.06 -6.64 34.25
CA LEU A 79 -11.31 -6.63 35.50
C LEU A 79 -9.82 -6.30 35.30
N LEU A 80 -9.27 -6.57 34.10
CA LEU A 80 -7.89 -6.22 33.74
C LEU A 80 -7.72 -4.72 33.53
N THR A 81 -8.78 -4.04 33.08
CA THR A 81 -8.77 -2.58 32.85
C THR A 81 -9.11 -1.75 34.10
N GLY A 82 -9.57 -2.39 35.17
CA GLY A 82 -9.98 -1.72 36.41
C GLY A 82 -8.89 -1.67 37.49
N SER A 83 -9.14 -0.90 38.54
CA SER A 83 -8.32 -0.89 39.77
C SER A 83 -8.71 -2.07 40.68
N SER A 84 -8.08 -3.22 40.48
CA SER A 84 -8.22 -4.41 41.35
C SER A 84 -7.02 -4.54 42.30
N GLU A 85 -7.27 -4.81 43.59
CA GLU A 85 -6.20 -5.11 44.57
C GLU A 85 -5.39 -6.36 44.20
N ARG A 86 -5.97 -7.26 43.40
CA ARG A 86 -5.35 -8.51 42.92
C ARG A 86 -5.13 -8.51 41.40
N LEU A 87 -4.95 -7.33 40.79
CA LEU A 87 -4.72 -7.18 39.35
C LEU A 87 -3.61 -8.10 38.81
N LYS A 88 -2.53 -8.26 39.58
CA LYS A 88 -1.43 -9.17 39.23
C LYS A 88 -1.93 -10.60 38.98
N ASP A 89 -2.77 -11.13 39.86
CA ASP A 89 -3.24 -12.51 39.76
C ASP A 89 -4.16 -12.69 38.54
N LEU A 90 -4.97 -11.66 38.23
CA LEU A 90 -5.80 -11.62 37.03
C LEU A 90 -4.96 -11.57 35.74
N ILE A 91 -3.87 -10.78 35.72
CA ILE A 91 -2.93 -10.75 34.59
C ILE A 91 -2.28 -12.12 34.38
N PHE A 92 -1.87 -12.79 35.46
CA PHE A 92 -1.31 -14.15 35.35
C PHE A 92 -2.33 -15.17 34.84
N LEU A 93 -3.59 -15.04 35.23
CA LEU A 93 -4.67 -15.88 34.69
C LEU A 93 -4.88 -15.63 33.19
N ASP A 94 -4.93 -14.37 32.74
CA ASP A 94 -5.08 -14.05 31.32
C ASP A 94 -3.92 -14.61 30.48
N ILE A 95 -2.67 -14.44 30.96
CA ILE A 95 -1.48 -15.01 30.29
C ILE A 95 -1.55 -16.55 30.23
N ALA A 96 -2.01 -17.20 31.31
CA ALA A 96 -2.16 -18.65 31.32
C ALA A 96 -3.25 -19.14 30.35
N LEU A 97 -4.36 -18.41 30.26
CA LEU A 97 -5.45 -18.68 29.31
C LEU A 97 -4.96 -18.51 27.87
N ASP A 98 -4.30 -17.39 27.52
CA ASP A 98 -3.74 -17.15 26.19
C ASP A 98 -2.68 -18.20 25.80
N SER A 99 -1.78 -18.54 26.74
CA SER A 99 -0.78 -19.58 26.50
C SER A 99 -1.41 -20.96 26.27
N THR A 100 -2.48 -21.29 27.01
CA THR A 100 -3.22 -22.56 26.82
C THR A 100 -3.94 -22.56 25.48
N PHE A 101 -4.57 -21.44 25.12
CA PHE A 101 -5.24 -21.24 23.84
C PHE A 101 -4.27 -21.48 22.68
N ARG A 102 -3.12 -20.79 22.69
CA ARG A 102 -2.06 -20.97 21.69
C ARG A 102 -1.65 -22.45 21.55
N THR A 103 -1.39 -23.10 22.68
CA THR A 103 -0.96 -24.50 22.70
C THR A 103 -2.04 -25.46 22.16
N ALA A 104 -3.32 -25.18 22.40
CA ALA A 104 -4.44 -25.96 21.87
C ALA A 104 -4.58 -25.81 20.35
N VAL A 105 -4.37 -24.61 19.80
CA VAL A 105 -4.35 -24.39 18.35
C VAL A 105 -3.17 -25.12 17.70
N GLU A 106 -1.96 -25.02 18.27
CA GLU A 106 -0.76 -25.69 17.75
C GLU A 106 -0.92 -27.22 17.72
N ARG A 107 -1.55 -27.80 18.75
CA ARG A 107 -1.89 -29.24 18.79
C ARG A 107 -2.84 -29.65 17.65
N SER A 108 -3.67 -28.73 17.19
CA SER A 108 -4.67 -28.99 16.14
C SER A 108 -4.08 -28.92 14.73
N TYR A 109 -2.81 -28.53 14.57
CA TYR A 109 -2.21 -28.35 13.26
C TYR A 109 -2.21 -29.62 12.40
N GLU A 110 -1.95 -30.80 12.94
CA GLU A 110 -1.96 -32.01 12.08
C GLU A 110 -3.35 -32.27 11.50
N GLU A 111 -4.41 -32.11 12.31
CA GLU A 111 -5.80 -32.30 11.87
C GLU A 111 -6.25 -31.27 10.84
N LEU A 112 -5.71 -30.04 10.91
CA LEU A 112 -6.06 -28.95 10.00
C LEU A 112 -5.45 -29.09 8.60
N ASN A 113 -4.50 -30.02 8.38
CA ASN A 113 -3.90 -30.21 7.05
C ASN A 113 -4.89 -30.73 6.01
N ASP A 114 -5.82 -31.60 6.43
CA ASP A 114 -6.82 -32.22 5.56
C ASP A 114 -8.24 -31.68 5.81
N ALA A 115 -8.35 -30.61 6.61
CA ALA A 115 -9.64 -30.04 6.99
C ALA A 115 -10.30 -29.26 5.85
N ALA A 116 -11.63 -29.22 5.87
CA ALA A 116 -12.39 -28.36 4.97
C ALA A 116 -12.07 -26.87 5.24
N PRO A 117 -12.10 -26.01 4.21
CA PRO A 117 -11.79 -24.58 4.34
C PRO A 117 -12.53 -23.89 5.49
N GLU A 118 -13.79 -24.23 5.72
CA GLU A 118 -14.65 -23.69 6.76
C GLU A 118 -14.06 -23.89 8.16
N LYS A 119 -13.47 -25.06 8.42
CA LYS A 119 -12.84 -25.36 9.71
C LYS A 119 -11.58 -24.53 9.91
N ILE A 120 -10.76 -24.35 8.88
CA ILE A 120 -9.55 -23.51 8.97
C ILE A 120 -9.95 -22.03 9.19
N MET A 121 -10.97 -21.54 8.47
CA MET A 121 -11.50 -20.18 8.63
C MET A 121 -12.04 -19.94 10.04
N TYR A 122 -12.74 -20.92 10.59
CA TYR A 122 -13.25 -20.86 11.96
C TYR A 122 -12.10 -20.77 12.98
N PHE A 123 -11.06 -21.61 12.85
CA PHE A 123 -9.87 -21.49 13.70
C PHE A 123 -9.20 -20.12 13.56
N ILE A 124 -9.04 -19.61 12.33
CA ILE A 124 -8.50 -18.26 12.09
C ILE A 124 -9.32 -17.20 12.85
N SER A 125 -10.66 -17.29 12.82
CA SER A 125 -11.53 -16.35 13.54
C SER A 125 -11.33 -16.40 15.06
N LEU A 126 -11.22 -17.61 15.64
CA LEU A 126 -10.96 -17.77 17.08
C LEU A 126 -9.60 -17.19 17.46
N VAL A 127 -8.53 -17.47 16.69
CA VAL A 127 -7.19 -16.95 16.98
C VAL A 127 -7.14 -15.43 16.82
N LEU A 128 -7.83 -14.87 15.82
CA LEU A 128 -7.95 -13.42 15.64
C LEU A 128 -8.66 -12.74 16.80
N GLU A 129 -9.76 -13.30 17.27
CA GLU A 129 -10.49 -12.75 18.42
C GLU A 129 -9.63 -12.83 19.69
N ASN A 130 -8.96 -13.96 19.92
CA ASN A 130 -8.02 -14.12 21.01
C ASN A 130 -6.87 -13.11 20.95
N LEU A 131 -6.31 -12.87 19.75
CA LEU A 131 -5.28 -11.87 19.53
C LEU A 131 -5.79 -10.45 19.77
N ALA A 132 -7.03 -10.13 19.37
CA ALA A 132 -7.64 -8.83 19.60
C ALA A 132 -7.75 -8.50 21.09
N LEU A 133 -7.99 -9.49 21.95
CA LEU A 133 -8.01 -9.32 23.42
C LEU A 133 -6.63 -8.96 24.00
N SER A 134 -5.56 -9.42 23.36
CA SER A 134 -4.16 -9.19 23.75
C SER A 134 -3.53 -7.95 23.11
N THR A 135 -4.23 -7.26 22.21
CA THR A 135 -3.66 -6.19 21.38
C THR A 135 -4.34 -4.85 21.67
N ASP A 136 -3.54 -3.81 21.92
CA ASP A 136 -4.01 -2.43 21.98
C ASP A 136 -4.11 -1.81 20.56
N ASP A 137 -4.92 -0.77 20.39
CA ASP A 137 -5.23 -0.16 19.09
C ASP A 137 -5.57 -1.20 18.02
N ASN A 138 -6.50 -2.09 18.37
CA ASN A 138 -6.83 -3.32 17.64
C ASN A 138 -7.92 -3.14 16.57
N GLU A 139 -8.27 -1.92 16.20
CA GLU A 139 -9.36 -1.63 15.25
C GLU A 139 -9.22 -2.42 13.94
N ASP A 140 -8.02 -2.45 13.33
CA ASP A 140 -7.77 -3.19 12.10
C ASP A 140 -7.90 -4.72 12.28
N ILE A 141 -7.49 -5.25 13.44
CA ILE A 141 -7.67 -6.67 13.79
C ILE A 141 -9.16 -7.01 13.93
N LEU A 142 -9.95 -6.13 14.54
CA LEU A 142 -11.40 -6.29 14.66
C LEU A 142 -12.07 -6.27 13.28
N TYR A 143 -11.64 -5.40 12.36
CA TYR A 143 -12.13 -5.42 10.98
C TYR A 143 -11.73 -6.69 10.23
N CYS A 144 -10.52 -7.23 10.48
CA CYS A 144 -10.14 -8.55 9.97
C CYS A 144 -11.08 -9.64 10.48
N LEU A 145 -11.37 -9.68 11.78
CA LEU A 145 -12.29 -10.64 12.39
C LEU A 145 -13.70 -10.55 11.79
N LYS A 146 -14.27 -9.34 11.66
CA LYS A 146 -15.56 -9.14 10.99
C LYS A 146 -15.55 -9.70 9.56
N GLY A 147 -14.44 -9.51 8.83
CA GLY A 147 -14.28 -10.03 7.48
C GLY A 147 -14.27 -11.55 7.44
N TRP A 148 -13.52 -12.21 8.32
CA TRP A 148 -13.53 -13.67 8.42
C TRP A 148 -14.93 -14.23 8.74
N ASN A 149 -15.66 -13.58 9.66
CA ASN A 149 -17.04 -13.95 9.97
C ASN A 149 -17.96 -13.83 8.74
N ARG A 150 -17.84 -12.73 7.99
CA ARG A 150 -18.58 -12.56 6.74
C ARG A 150 -18.19 -13.60 5.69
N ALA A 151 -16.91 -13.93 5.55
CA ALA A 151 -16.44 -14.94 4.62
C ALA A 151 -17.04 -16.31 4.96
N MET A 152 -17.12 -16.68 6.25
CA MET A 152 -17.81 -17.90 6.68
C MET A 152 -19.30 -17.88 6.32
N ASP A 153 -19.97 -16.74 6.46
CA ASP A 153 -21.38 -16.62 6.06
C ASP A 153 -21.59 -16.73 4.55
N MET A 154 -20.66 -16.20 3.75
CA MET A 154 -20.66 -16.37 2.28
C MET A 154 -20.52 -17.85 1.89
N VAL A 155 -19.66 -18.61 2.58
CA VAL A 155 -19.53 -20.06 2.37
C VAL A 155 -20.85 -20.79 2.69
N LYS A 156 -21.49 -20.47 3.83
CA LYS A 156 -22.81 -21.05 4.20
C LYS A 156 -23.88 -20.76 3.15
N GLN A 157 -23.82 -19.58 2.53
CA GLN A 157 -24.74 -19.15 1.48
C GLN A 157 -24.38 -19.70 0.08
N LYS A 158 -23.25 -20.40 -0.05
CA LYS A 158 -22.71 -20.92 -1.32
C LYS A 158 -22.46 -19.82 -2.36
N ASP A 159 -22.03 -18.65 -1.90
CA ASP A 159 -21.61 -17.54 -2.75
C ASP A 159 -20.32 -17.93 -3.50
N ASP A 160 -20.28 -17.78 -4.82
CA ASP A 160 -19.14 -18.19 -5.66
C ASP A 160 -17.89 -17.30 -5.49
N GLN A 161 -18.03 -16.14 -4.86
CA GLN A 161 -16.98 -15.16 -4.62
C GLN A 161 -16.35 -15.29 -3.22
N TRP A 162 -16.80 -16.24 -2.39
CA TRP A 162 -16.34 -16.39 -1.00
C TRP A 162 -14.81 -16.50 -0.90
N ALA A 163 -14.18 -17.23 -1.82
CA ALA A 163 -12.74 -17.49 -1.78
C ALA A 163 -11.92 -16.25 -2.14
N LEU A 164 -12.39 -15.45 -3.12
CA LEU A 164 -11.77 -14.16 -3.46
C LEU A 164 -11.90 -13.16 -2.30
N TYR A 165 -13.07 -13.14 -1.63
CA TYR A 165 -13.30 -12.31 -0.46
C TYR A 165 -12.42 -12.74 0.73
N ALA A 166 -12.39 -14.03 1.05
CA ALA A 166 -11.54 -14.59 2.10
C ALA A 166 -10.05 -14.34 1.83
N LYS A 167 -9.61 -14.40 0.56
CA LYS A 167 -8.24 -14.10 0.16
C LYS A 167 -7.85 -12.65 0.49
N ALA A 168 -8.75 -11.69 0.24
CA ALA A 168 -8.50 -10.29 0.59
C ALA A 168 -8.33 -10.10 2.11
N PHE A 169 -9.12 -10.79 2.93
CA PHE A 169 -8.98 -10.76 4.38
C PHE A 169 -7.78 -11.54 4.91
N LEU A 170 -7.34 -12.60 4.21
CA LEU A 170 -6.06 -13.25 4.48
C LEU A 170 -4.90 -12.27 4.28
N ASP A 171 -4.89 -11.55 3.16
CA ASP A 171 -3.86 -10.54 2.86
C ASP A 171 -3.88 -9.40 3.87
N ARG A 172 -5.07 -8.89 4.20
CA ARG A 172 -5.22 -7.84 5.21
C ARG A 172 -4.78 -8.31 6.60
N THR A 173 -5.11 -9.53 6.99
CA THR A 173 -4.69 -10.08 8.29
C THR A 173 -3.16 -10.18 8.38
N ARG A 174 -2.48 -10.58 7.29
CA ARG A 174 -1.02 -10.58 7.23
C ARG A 174 -0.45 -9.17 7.39
N LEU A 175 -1.04 -8.16 6.75
CA LEU A 175 -0.64 -6.76 6.90
C LEU A 175 -0.84 -6.26 8.33
N ALA A 176 -1.97 -6.58 8.96
CA ALA A 176 -2.24 -6.24 10.35
C ALA A 176 -1.18 -6.85 11.30
N LEU A 177 -0.83 -8.13 11.08
CA LEU A 177 0.22 -8.80 11.85
C LEU A 177 1.60 -8.16 11.64
N ALA A 178 1.97 -7.83 10.39
CA ALA A 178 3.23 -7.16 10.09
C ALA A 178 3.32 -5.78 10.74
N SER A 179 2.25 -4.99 10.62
CA SER A 179 2.16 -3.65 11.23
C SER A 179 2.28 -3.72 12.76
N LYS A 180 1.60 -4.66 13.41
CA LYS A 180 1.72 -4.86 14.86
C LYS A 180 3.11 -5.35 15.27
N GLY A 181 3.72 -6.23 14.48
CA GLY A 181 5.09 -6.66 14.69
C GLY A 181 6.07 -5.48 14.66
N GLU A 182 5.93 -4.58 13.68
CA GLU A 182 6.76 -3.36 13.59
C GLU A 182 6.50 -2.40 14.76
N GLN A 183 5.24 -2.23 15.20
CA GLN A 183 4.91 -1.42 16.37
C GLN A 183 5.59 -1.96 17.63
N TYR A 184 5.50 -3.27 17.88
CA TYR A 184 6.16 -3.90 19.03
C TYR A 184 7.68 -3.81 18.93
N TYR A 185 8.26 -4.01 17.75
CA TYR A 185 9.69 -3.83 17.53
C TYR A 185 10.14 -2.42 17.93
N ASN A 186 9.47 -1.39 17.40
CA ASN A 186 9.81 0.01 17.68
C ASN A 186 9.61 0.38 19.16
N MET A 187 8.68 -0.28 19.86
CA MET A 187 8.40 -0.04 21.27
C MET A 187 9.39 -0.76 22.21
N MET A 188 9.69 -2.04 21.94
CA MET A 188 10.39 -2.93 22.87
C MET A 188 11.89 -3.07 22.57
N GLN A 189 12.27 -3.15 21.29
CA GLN A 189 13.63 -3.46 20.89
C GLN A 189 14.67 -2.44 21.40
N PRO A 190 14.42 -1.11 21.38
CA PRO A 190 15.39 -0.14 21.92
C PRO A 190 15.70 -0.35 23.41
N SER A 191 14.70 -0.81 24.19
CA SER A 191 14.90 -1.12 25.60
C SER A 191 15.67 -2.42 25.80
N ALA A 192 15.43 -3.43 24.94
CA ALA A 192 16.17 -4.68 24.94
C ALA A 192 17.65 -4.45 24.62
N GLU A 193 17.96 -3.65 23.59
CA GLU A 193 19.32 -3.24 23.21
C GLU A 193 20.03 -2.51 24.36
N TYR A 194 19.35 -1.53 24.97
CA TYR A 194 19.89 -0.76 26.09
C TYR A 194 20.23 -1.66 27.29
N LEU A 195 19.28 -2.48 27.75
CA LEU A 195 19.49 -3.39 28.89
C LEU A 195 20.48 -4.50 28.57
N GLY A 196 20.43 -5.05 27.36
CA GLY A 196 21.35 -6.08 26.89
C GLY A 196 22.81 -5.61 26.95
N SER A 197 23.07 -4.37 26.52
CA SER A 197 24.40 -3.75 26.59
C SER A 197 24.91 -3.58 28.03
N LEU A 198 24.03 -3.22 28.98
CA LEU A 198 24.39 -3.00 30.38
C LEU A 198 24.58 -4.31 31.16
N LEU A 199 23.78 -5.32 30.84
CA LEU A 199 23.78 -6.63 31.50
C LEU A 199 24.76 -7.62 30.84
N ASN A 200 25.42 -7.21 29.76
CA ASN A 200 26.35 -8.03 28.98
C ASN A 200 25.70 -9.34 28.50
N VAL A 201 24.46 -9.23 28.00
CA VAL A 201 23.73 -10.32 27.34
C VAL A 201 24.32 -10.55 25.95
N GLU A 202 24.30 -11.80 25.48
CA GLU A 202 24.79 -12.14 24.14
C GLU A 202 24.00 -11.41 23.04
N GLU A 203 24.70 -10.84 22.06
CA GLU A 203 24.12 -9.98 21.00
C GLU A 203 22.99 -10.67 20.25
N TRP A 204 23.16 -11.95 19.87
CA TRP A 204 22.13 -12.71 19.16
C TRP A 204 20.80 -12.80 19.93
N ALA A 205 20.84 -12.86 21.26
CA ALA A 205 19.64 -12.96 22.10
C ALA A 205 18.95 -11.60 22.25
N VAL A 206 19.72 -10.51 22.16
CA VAL A 206 19.21 -9.15 22.13
C VAL A 206 18.55 -8.86 20.78
N ASP A 207 19.22 -9.19 19.68
CA ASP A 207 18.77 -8.92 18.30
C ASP A 207 17.39 -9.51 18.00
N ILE A 208 17.08 -10.69 18.54
CA ILE A 208 15.81 -11.38 18.31
C ILE A 208 14.79 -11.19 19.44
N PHE A 209 15.09 -10.39 20.47
CA PHE A 209 14.27 -10.33 21.69
C PHE A 209 12.79 -10.06 21.39
N THR A 210 12.51 -9.01 20.61
CA THR A 210 11.12 -8.65 20.30
C THR A 210 10.46 -9.68 19.37
N GLU A 211 11.22 -10.26 18.44
CA GLU A 211 10.72 -11.33 17.57
C GLU A 211 10.29 -12.56 18.38
N GLU A 212 11.08 -12.95 19.39
CA GLU A 212 10.76 -14.07 20.28
C GLU A 212 9.56 -13.77 21.20
N VAL A 213 9.39 -12.52 21.63
CA VAL A 213 8.17 -12.09 22.35
C VAL A 213 6.93 -12.25 21.46
N ILE A 214 7.01 -11.84 20.20
CA ILE A 214 5.90 -11.98 19.23
C ILE A 214 5.64 -13.47 18.94
N ARG A 215 6.70 -14.26 18.75
CA ARG A 215 6.61 -15.72 18.53
C ARG A 215 5.98 -16.47 19.69
N GLY A 216 6.17 -15.99 20.92
CA GLY A 216 5.56 -16.54 22.11
C GLY A 216 4.05 -16.32 22.21
N GLY A 217 3.47 -15.43 21.39
CA GLY A 217 2.05 -15.07 21.42
C GLY A 217 1.21 -15.66 20.28
N SER A 218 -0.10 -15.38 20.32
CA SER A 218 -1.08 -15.87 19.34
C SER A 218 -0.87 -15.38 17.89
N ALA A 219 -0.08 -14.32 17.70
CA ALA A 219 0.25 -13.77 16.37
C ALA A 219 1.01 -14.78 15.49
N ALA A 220 1.94 -15.56 16.06
CA ALA A 220 2.69 -16.56 15.32
C ALA A 220 1.81 -17.74 14.88
N THR A 221 0.90 -18.15 15.76
CA THR A 221 -0.09 -19.19 15.45
C THR A 221 -1.02 -18.74 14.32
N LEU A 222 -1.51 -17.51 14.38
CA LEU A 222 -2.33 -16.93 13.31
C LEU A 222 -1.56 -16.89 11.98
N SER A 223 -0.31 -16.42 11.99
CA SER A 223 0.55 -16.39 10.79
C SER A 223 0.72 -17.78 10.16
N ALA A 224 0.95 -18.82 10.97
CA ALA A 224 1.07 -20.20 10.51
C ALA A 224 -0.23 -20.70 9.85
N LEU A 225 -1.39 -20.43 10.46
CA LEU A 225 -2.70 -20.77 9.88
C LEU A 225 -2.94 -20.07 8.54
N LEU A 226 -2.64 -18.77 8.44
CA LEU A 226 -2.78 -18.01 7.19
C LEU A 226 -1.86 -18.57 6.10
N ASN A 227 -0.61 -18.90 6.42
CA ASN A 227 0.33 -19.47 5.46
C ASN A 227 -0.10 -20.84 4.95
N ARG A 228 -0.73 -21.65 5.81
CA ARG A 228 -1.33 -22.92 5.40
C ARG A 228 -2.57 -22.73 4.53
N PHE A 229 -3.39 -21.73 4.82
CA PHE A 229 -4.66 -21.55 4.16
C PHE A 229 -4.53 -20.86 2.79
N ASP A 230 -3.51 -20.04 2.60
CA ASP A 230 -3.30 -19.28 1.35
C ASP A 230 -3.28 -20.17 0.10
N PRO A 231 -2.51 -21.29 0.02
CA PRO A 231 -2.57 -22.19 -1.14
C PRO A 231 -3.97 -22.75 -1.41
N VAL A 232 -4.74 -23.06 -0.35
CA VAL A 232 -6.11 -23.57 -0.46
C VAL A 232 -7.02 -22.50 -1.08
N LEU A 233 -6.99 -21.28 -0.55
CA LEU A 233 -7.79 -20.17 -1.08
C LEU A 233 -7.43 -19.84 -2.52
N ARG A 234 -6.13 -19.81 -2.85
CA ARG A 234 -5.69 -19.54 -4.23
C ARG A 234 -6.21 -20.58 -5.20
N ASN A 235 -6.14 -21.86 -4.85
CA ASN A 235 -6.66 -22.94 -5.69
C ASN A 235 -8.18 -22.82 -5.90
N VAL A 236 -8.95 -22.58 -4.83
CA VAL A 236 -10.42 -22.43 -4.92
C VAL A 236 -10.81 -21.17 -5.71
N ALA A 237 -10.07 -20.07 -5.54
CA ALA A 237 -10.31 -18.82 -6.25
C ALA A 237 -9.69 -18.80 -7.67
N HIS A 238 -9.07 -19.89 -8.13
CA HIS A 238 -8.36 -20.00 -9.40
C HIS A 238 -7.28 -18.92 -9.61
N LEU A 239 -6.56 -18.59 -8.54
CA LEU A 239 -5.42 -17.67 -8.54
C LEU A 239 -4.12 -18.47 -8.72
N GLY A 240 -3.28 -18.09 -9.70
CA GLY A 240 -1.95 -18.69 -9.90
C GLY A 240 -0.96 -18.33 -8.78
N SER A 241 0.31 -18.75 -8.84
CA SER A 241 1.33 -18.35 -7.83
C SER A 241 1.97 -16.98 -8.09
N TRP A 242 1.54 -16.32 -9.17
CA TRP A 242 2.10 -15.06 -9.65
C TRP A 242 1.00 -14.02 -9.85
N GLN A 243 1.39 -12.76 -9.71
CA GLN A 243 0.68 -11.64 -10.31
C GLN A 243 1.65 -10.97 -11.29
N VAL A 244 1.39 -11.14 -12.58
CA VAL A 244 2.23 -10.57 -13.62
C VAL A 244 1.75 -9.15 -13.91
N ILE A 245 2.59 -8.18 -13.57
CA ILE A 245 2.30 -6.75 -13.66
C ILE A 245 2.76 -6.23 -15.02
N SER A 246 3.98 -6.61 -15.42
CA SER A 246 4.59 -6.27 -16.70
C SER A 246 5.11 -7.57 -17.35
N PRO A 247 4.36 -8.16 -18.31
CA PRO A 247 4.65 -9.47 -18.90
C PRO A 247 5.71 -9.35 -19.99
N VAL A 248 6.97 -9.13 -19.61
CA VAL A 248 8.11 -9.09 -20.53
C VAL A 248 8.97 -10.33 -20.35
N GLU A 249 9.34 -10.99 -21.45
CA GLU A 249 10.33 -12.07 -21.41
C GLU A 249 11.73 -11.46 -21.26
N VAL A 250 12.48 -11.91 -20.25
CA VAL A 250 13.79 -11.33 -19.93
C VAL A 250 14.77 -12.41 -19.53
N THR A 251 16.06 -12.16 -19.75
CA THR A 251 17.13 -13.01 -19.24
C THR A 251 18.16 -12.12 -18.56
N GLY A 252 18.54 -12.44 -17.32
CA GLY A 252 19.45 -11.60 -16.54
C GLY A 252 19.99 -12.26 -15.27
N TYR A 253 20.96 -11.59 -14.67
CA TYR A 253 21.60 -12.00 -13.42
C TYR A 253 20.69 -11.72 -12.23
N ILE A 254 20.53 -12.69 -11.33
CA ILE A 254 19.78 -12.50 -10.09
C ILE A 254 20.60 -11.65 -9.10
N VAL A 255 19.98 -10.59 -8.58
CA VAL A 255 20.53 -9.76 -7.51
C VAL A 255 19.46 -9.57 -6.44
N VAL A 256 19.81 -9.86 -5.18
CA VAL A 256 18.86 -9.74 -4.06
C VAL A 256 19.03 -8.38 -3.40
N VAL A 257 17.91 -7.68 -3.17
CA VAL A 257 17.92 -6.37 -2.50
C VAL A 257 16.86 -6.31 -1.42
N ASP A 258 17.16 -5.61 -0.33
CA ASP A 258 16.18 -5.43 0.76
C ASP A 258 15.02 -4.55 0.31
N LYS A 259 15.31 -3.40 -0.29
CA LYS A 259 14.33 -2.43 -0.77
C LYS A 259 14.71 -1.96 -2.16
N LEU A 260 13.75 -1.92 -3.08
CA LEU A 260 13.99 -1.35 -4.42
C LEU A 260 14.51 0.09 -4.32
N LEU A 261 14.00 0.86 -3.33
CA LEU A 261 14.39 2.24 -3.07
C LEU A 261 15.90 2.41 -2.79
N SER A 262 16.53 1.39 -2.21
CA SER A 262 17.96 1.45 -1.84
C SER A 262 18.91 1.31 -3.04
N VAL A 263 18.39 0.93 -4.21
CA VAL A 263 19.19 0.72 -5.42
C VAL A 263 18.75 1.58 -6.60
N GLN A 264 17.73 2.43 -6.45
CA GLN A 264 17.17 3.27 -7.53
C GLN A 264 18.20 4.18 -8.24
N ASN A 265 19.30 4.52 -7.59
CA ASN A 265 20.38 5.36 -8.13
C ASN A 265 21.55 4.57 -8.71
N LYS A 266 21.49 3.23 -8.72
CA LYS A 266 22.54 2.37 -9.28
C LYS A 266 22.36 2.19 -10.79
N THR A 267 23.47 1.94 -11.47
CA THR A 267 23.50 1.46 -12.85
C THR A 267 24.11 0.07 -12.84
N TYR A 268 23.45 -0.86 -13.53
CA TYR A 268 23.90 -2.23 -13.68
C TYR A 268 24.46 -2.43 -15.09
N ASP A 269 25.75 -2.76 -15.18
CA ASP A 269 26.43 -2.94 -16.48
C ASP A 269 25.99 -4.19 -17.25
N LYS A 270 25.24 -5.08 -16.58
CA LYS A 270 24.73 -6.34 -17.12
C LYS A 270 23.21 -6.42 -16.91
N PRO A 271 22.47 -7.09 -17.81
CA PRO A 271 21.05 -7.36 -17.62
C PRO A 271 20.80 -8.00 -16.25
N THR A 272 20.07 -7.30 -15.38
CA THR A 272 19.89 -7.70 -13.98
C THR A 272 18.41 -7.91 -13.66
N VAL A 273 18.09 -9.00 -12.97
CA VAL A 273 16.77 -9.26 -12.38
C VAL A 273 16.88 -9.09 -10.87
N LEU A 274 16.19 -8.08 -10.33
CA LEU A 274 16.17 -7.80 -8.91
C LEU A 274 15.13 -8.69 -8.22
N VAL A 275 15.54 -9.36 -7.14
CA VAL A 275 14.63 -9.97 -6.17
C VAL A 275 14.56 -9.02 -4.97
N ALA A 276 13.56 -8.13 -4.99
CA ALA A 276 13.39 -7.08 -4.00
C ALA A 276 12.45 -7.54 -2.89
N LYS A 277 12.91 -7.54 -1.63
CA LYS A 277 12.04 -7.92 -0.50
C LYS A 277 10.92 -6.92 -0.26
N SER A 278 11.13 -5.65 -0.59
CA SER A 278 10.08 -4.63 -0.50
C SER A 278 10.07 -3.60 -1.63
N VAL A 279 8.86 -3.19 -2.02
CA VAL A 279 8.54 -2.14 -3.01
C VAL A 279 7.40 -1.27 -2.47
N LYS A 280 7.59 0.06 -2.45
CA LYS A 280 6.68 1.05 -1.88
C LYS A 280 5.91 1.90 -2.90
N GLY A 281 6.14 1.73 -4.21
CA GLY A 281 5.37 2.41 -5.27
C GLY A 281 6.02 3.66 -5.88
N GLU A 282 6.86 4.34 -5.09
CA GLU A 282 7.43 5.64 -5.45
C GLU A 282 8.85 5.53 -6.04
N GLU A 283 9.38 4.30 -6.18
CA GLU A 283 10.73 4.03 -6.65
C GLU A 283 10.89 4.12 -8.16
N GLU A 284 12.09 4.54 -8.59
CA GLU A 284 12.53 4.39 -9.98
C GLU A 284 13.24 3.04 -10.18
N ILE A 285 13.01 2.40 -11.34
CA ILE A 285 13.68 1.14 -11.67
C ILE A 285 15.09 1.44 -12.18
N PRO A 286 16.14 0.90 -11.53
CA PRO A 286 17.53 1.24 -11.87
C PRO A 286 17.88 0.94 -13.33
N ASP A 287 18.88 1.64 -13.86
CA ASP A 287 19.34 1.39 -15.23
C ASP A 287 20.07 0.04 -15.34
N GLY A 288 19.87 -0.68 -16.44
CA GLY A 288 20.36 -2.05 -16.64
C GLY A 288 19.55 -3.16 -15.95
N VAL A 289 18.53 -2.82 -15.16
CA VAL A 289 17.56 -3.78 -14.62
C VAL A 289 16.56 -4.14 -15.71
N VAL A 290 16.42 -5.45 -15.95
CA VAL A 290 15.47 -6.02 -16.92
C VAL A 290 14.30 -6.71 -16.23
N GLY A 291 14.40 -7.02 -14.94
CA GLY A 291 13.28 -7.59 -14.18
C GLY A 291 13.27 -7.22 -12.71
N VAL A 292 12.08 -7.18 -12.11
CA VAL A 292 11.85 -7.03 -10.67
C VAL A 292 10.86 -8.11 -10.22
N ILE A 293 11.25 -8.90 -9.23
CA ILE A 293 10.42 -9.91 -8.58
C ILE A 293 10.35 -9.56 -7.10
N THR A 294 9.14 -9.59 -6.52
CA THR A 294 8.93 -9.19 -5.13
C THR A 294 7.81 -10.02 -4.46
N PRO A 295 7.84 -10.23 -3.13
CA PRO A 295 6.68 -10.73 -2.39
C PRO A 295 5.61 -9.66 -2.13
N ASP A 296 5.97 -8.37 -2.24
CA ASP A 296 5.01 -7.27 -2.04
C ASP A 296 3.93 -7.27 -3.14
N MET A 297 2.78 -6.67 -2.84
CA MET A 297 1.59 -6.67 -3.70
C MET A 297 1.29 -5.27 -4.26
N PRO A 298 2.18 -4.66 -5.07
CA PRO A 298 1.85 -3.40 -5.72
C PRO A 298 0.67 -3.61 -6.68
N ASP A 299 -0.25 -2.65 -6.69
CA ASP A 299 -1.39 -2.69 -7.60
C ASP A 299 -0.93 -2.62 -9.06
N VAL A 300 -1.70 -3.21 -9.96
CA VAL A 300 -1.35 -3.27 -11.39
C VAL A 300 -1.31 -1.87 -11.97
N LEU A 301 -2.15 -0.95 -11.51
CA LEU A 301 -2.21 0.43 -12.01
C LEU A 301 -1.49 1.44 -11.11
N SER A 302 -0.64 0.97 -10.18
CA SER A 302 0.24 1.86 -9.41
C SER A 302 1.35 2.48 -10.26
N HIS A 303 1.94 3.59 -9.81
CA HIS A 303 2.96 4.30 -10.57
C HIS A 303 4.18 3.43 -10.92
N VAL A 304 4.71 2.66 -9.96
CA VAL A 304 5.84 1.74 -10.20
C VAL A 304 5.50 0.67 -11.22
N SER A 305 4.27 0.15 -11.19
CA SER A 305 3.77 -0.86 -12.12
C SER A 305 3.64 -0.31 -13.54
N VAL A 306 3.10 0.90 -13.68
CA VAL A 306 3.01 1.61 -14.97
C VAL A 306 4.42 1.92 -15.51
N ARG A 307 5.34 2.42 -14.67
CA ARG A 307 6.74 2.66 -15.07
C ARG A 307 7.44 1.40 -15.55
N ALA A 308 7.25 0.26 -14.88
CA ALA A 308 7.83 -1.01 -15.28
C ALA A 308 7.41 -1.43 -16.70
N ARG A 309 6.11 -1.31 -17.03
CA ARG A 309 5.60 -1.60 -18.37
C ARG A 309 6.20 -0.69 -19.43
N ASN A 310 6.20 0.62 -19.13
CA ASN A 310 6.70 1.63 -20.06
C ASN A 310 8.20 1.45 -20.33
N CYS A 311 8.95 0.98 -19.34
CA CYS A 311 10.36 0.64 -19.47
C CYS A 311 10.62 -0.75 -20.06
N LYS A 312 9.57 -1.53 -20.37
CA LYS A 312 9.65 -2.93 -20.82
C LYS A 312 10.48 -3.80 -19.87
N VAL A 313 10.29 -3.59 -18.57
CA VAL A 313 10.93 -4.37 -17.50
C VAL A 313 9.93 -5.42 -17.02
N LEU A 314 10.35 -6.67 -16.89
CA LEU A 314 9.54 -7.70 -16.22
C LEU A 314 9.23 -7.23 -14.80
N PHE A 315 7.97 -7.20 -14.43
CA PHE A 315 7.59 -6.94 -13.04
C PHE A 315 6.51 -7.92 -12.62
N ALA A 316 6.78 -8.69 -11.57
CA ALA A 316 5.85 -9.69 -11.07
C ALA A 316 5.95 -9.85 -9.55
N THR A 317 4.79 -10.06 -8.93
CA THR A 317 4.72 -10.53 -7.54
C THR A 317 4.73 -12.05 -7.52
N CYS A 318 5.63 -12.63 -6.72
CA CYS A 318 5.68 -14.07 -6.47
C CYS A 318 5.11 -14.36 -5.08
N PHE A 319 4.06 -15.16 -5.01
CA PHE A 319 3.41 -15.50 -3.73
C PHE A 319 3.95 -16.79 -3.12
N ASP A 320 4.74 -17.58 -3.86
CA ASP A 320 5.35 -18.80 -3.34
C ASP A 320 6.69 -18.47 -2.64
N PRO A 321 6.77 -18.63 -1.30
CA PRO A 321 8.00 -18.37 -0.57
C PRO A 321 9.14 -19.32 -0.97
N ASN A 322 8.84 -20.53 -1.48
CA ASN A 322 9.88 -21.48 -1.90
C ASN A 322 10.58 -20.99 -3.17
N THR A 323 9.81 -20.53 -4.16
CA THR A 323 10.34 -19.92 -5.38
C THR A 323 11.17 -18.67 -5.07
N LEU A 324 10.71 -17.81 -4.17
CA LEU A 324 11.50 -16.65 -3.73
C LEU A 324 12.82 -17.06 -3.06
N SER A 325 12.77 -18.08 -2.19
CA SER A 325 13.96 -18.62 -1.52
C SER A 325 14.93 -19.25 -2.51
N GLU A 326 14.41 -19.92 -3.56
CA GLU A 326 15.21 -20.47 -4.65
C GLU A 326 16.00 -19.35 -5.34
N PHE A 327 15.35 -18.25 -5.75
CA PHE A 327 16.07 -17.14 -6.38
C PHE A 327 17.10 -16.50 -5.45
N GLN A 328 16.76 -16.33 -4.16
CA GLN A 328 17.70 -15.80 -3.18
C GLN A 328 18.94 -16.69 -3.02
N GLY A 329 18.78 -18.01 -3.08
CA GLY A 329 19.89 -18.96 -3.05
C GLY A 329 20.77 -18.98 -4.32
N HIS A 330 20.29 -18.42 -5.42
CA HIS A 330 20.98 -18.36 -6.72
C HIS A 330 21.47 -16.95 -7.08
N GLU A 331 21.79 -16.12 -6.08
CA GLU A 331 22.38 -14.80 -6.31
C GLU A 331 23.63 -14.89 -7.21
N GLY A 332 23.69 -14.01 -8.22
CA GLY A 332 24.76 -13.96 -9.22
C GLY A 332 24.63 -14.96 -10.36
N LYS A 333 23.61 -15.83 -10.38
CA LYS A 333 23.30 -16.74 -11.50
C LYS A 333 22.42 -16.07 -12.55
N VAL A 334 22.43 -16.60 -13.78
CA VAL A 334 21.60 -16.10 -14.88
C VAL A 334 20.34 -16.93 -15.00
N PHE A 335 19.19 -16.26 -15.03
CA PHE A 335 17.89 -16.89 -15.25
C PHE A 335 17.22 -16.31 -16.48
N SER A 336 16.52 -17.17 -17.22
CA SER A 336 15.62 -16.79 -18.31
C SER A 336 14.19 -16.93 -17.84
N PHE A 337 13.41 -15.86 -17.95
CA PHE A 337 12.02 -15.75 -17.54
C PHE A 337 11.13 -15.60 -18.76
N LYS A 338 10.12 -16.46 -18.87
CA LYS A 338 9.05 -16.37 -19.85
C LYS A 338 7.73 -16.13 -19.15
N THR A 339 6.95 -15.21 -19.69
CA THR A 339 5.71 -14.76 -19.03
C THR A 339 4.48 -15.07 -19.87
N THR A 340 3.40 -15.31 -19.17
CA THR A 340 2.03 -15.19 -19.67
C THR A 340 1.32 -14.10 -18.88
N SER A 341 0.06 -13.80 -19.19
CA SER A 341 -0.73 -12.85 -18.40
C SER A 341 -0.98 -13.30 -16.95
N ALA A 342 -0.78 -14.58 -16.63
CA ALA A 342 -1.14 -15.17 -15.33
C ALA A 342 0.03 -15.90 -14.62
N ASP A 343 1.13 -16.17 -15.32
CA ASP A 343 2.19 -17.05 -14.81
C ASP A 343 3.57 -16.65 -15.32
N VAL A 344 4.60 -16.99 -14.55
CA VAL A 344 6.02 -16.80 -14.90
C VAL A 344 6.72 -18.16 -14.83
N THR A 345 7.22 -18.60 -15.97
CA THR A 345 8.08 -19.79 -16.07
C THR A 345 9.53 -19.36 -16.16
N TYR A 346 10.43 -20.09 -15.52
CA TYR A 346 11.84 -19.70 -15.43
C TYR A 346 12.79 -20.90 -15.51
N ARG A 347 14.03 -20.65 -15.93
CA ARG A 347 15.12 -21.63 -15.93
C ARG A 347 16.48 -20.96 -15.70
N GLU A 348 17.38 -21.61 -14.97
CA GLU A 348 18.80 -21.20 -14.94
C GLU A 348 19.42 -21.44 -16.32
N VAL A 349 20.23 -20.49 -16.78
CA VAL A 349 20.93 -20.54 -18.06
C VAL A 349 22.41 -20.25 -17.88
N SER A 350 23.23 -20.68 -18.84
CA SER A 350 24.66 -20.39 -18.83
C SER A 350 24.94 -18.95 -19.29
N ASP A 351 26.06 -18.37 -18.85
CA ASP A 351 26.56 -17.08 -19.35
C ASP A 351 26.71 -17.06 -20.89
N SER A 352 26.99 -18.22 -21.49
CA SER A 352 27.14 -18.35 -22.95
C SER A 352 25.80 -18.21 -23.68
N GLU A 353 24.69 -18.68 -23.10
CA GLU A 353 23.34 -18.52 -23.65
C GLU A 353 22.89 -17.05 -23.62
N LEU A 354 23.24 -16.30 -22.55
CA LEU A 354 22.96 -14.86 -22.45
C LEU A 354 23.69 -14.04 -23.54
N MET A 355 24.91 -14.45 -23.90
CA MET A 355 25.69 -13.81 -24.98
C MET A 355 25.14 -14.16 -26.38
N GLN A 356 24.46 -15.29 -26.52
CA GLN A 356 23.78 -15.70 -27.76
C GLN A 356 22.41 -15.02 -27.94
N SER A 357 21.65 -14.80 -26.85
CA SER A 357 20.40 -14.03 -26.89
C SER A 357 20.66 -12.55 -27.21
N SER A 358 21.68 -11.95 -26.60
CA SER A 358 22.06 -10.56 -26.88
C SER A 358 22.62 -10.33 -28.30
N SER A 359 23.14 -11.37 -28.97
CA SER A 359 23.59 -11.29 -30.37
C SER A 359 22.50 -11.60 -31.40
N SER A 360 21.40 -12.24 -31.01
CA SER A 360 20.23 -12.46 -31.86
C SER A 360 19.23 -11.29 -31.83
N ASP A 361 19.16 -10.53 -30.74
CA ASP A 361 18.40 -9.27 -30.65
C ASP A 361 19.15 -8.04 -31.22
N ALA A 362 20.40 -8.20 -31.67
CA ALA A 362 21.18 -7.13 -32.29
C ALA A 362 20.74 -6.74 -33.71
N GLN A 363 19.70 -7.38 -34.27
CA GLN A 363 19.05 -7.00 -35.53
C GLN A 363 17.62 -6.49 -35.29
N GLY A 364 17.48 -5.45 -34.47
CA GLY A 364 16.18 -4.82 -34.23
C GLY A 364 16.21 -3.56 -33.37
N GLY A 365 17.37 -2.94 -33.15
CA GLY A 365 17.44 -1.63 -32.52
C GLY A 365 16.97 -0.56 -33.50
N GLU A 366 15.66 -0.38 -33.68
CA GLU A 366 15.17 0.92 -34.09
C GLU A 366 15.77 1.95 -33.13
N ALA A 367 16.51 2.90 -33.68
CA ALA A 367 17.08 3.99 -32.88
C ALA A 367 15.90 4.66 -32.17
N ILE A 368 15.83 4.50 -30.84
CA ILE A 368 14.88 5.23 -30.01
C ILE A 368 15.03 6.71 -30.42
N PRO A 369 13.97 7.39 -30.87
CA PRO A 369 14.05 8.80 -31.22
C PRO A 369 14.72 9.53 -30.06
N SER A 370 15.72 10.35 -30.34
CA SER A 370 16.37 11.13 -29.29
C SER A 370 15.34 12.06 -28.68
N LEU A 371 14.78 11.66 -27.54
CA LEU A 371 13.89 12.49 -26.73
C LEU A 371 14.65 13.77 -26.41
N SER A 372 14.03 14.90 -26.72
CA SER A 372 14.61 16.21 -26.44
C SER A 372 13.55 17.11 -25.85
N LEU A 373 13.93 17.84 -24.82
CA LEU A 373 13.06 18.84 -24.20
C LEU A 373 13.31 20.19 -24.86
N VAL A 374 12.22 20.90 -25.17
CA VAL A 374 12.28 22.30 -25.55
C VAL A 374 12.02 23.14 -24.31
N LYS A 375 13.01 23.96 -23.95
CA LYS A 375 12.89 24.89 -22.82
C LYS A 375 11.76 25.88 -23.10
N LYS A 376 10.75 25.87 -22.23
CA LYS A 376 9.59 26.76 -22.35
C LYS A 376 9.96 28.14 -21.80
N LYS A 377 9.39 29.19 -22.37
CA LYS A 377 9.63 30.58 -21.98
C LYS A 377 8.40 31.14 -21.30
N PHE A 378 8.61 32.11 -20.41
CA PHE A 378 7.52 32.88 -19.83
C PHE A 378 6.86 33.75 -20.92
N LEU A 379 5.56 33.55 -21.16
CA LEU A 379 4.79 34.24 -22.20
C LEU A 379 3.98 35.44 -21.68
N GLY A 380 4.32 35.96 -20.49
CA GLY A 380 3.74 37.20 -19.97
C GLY A 380 2.46 37.06 -19.16
N LYS A 381 2.02 35.82 -18.87
CA LYS A 381 0.86 35.52 -18.00
C LYS A 381 1.30 34.66 -16.84
N TYR A 382 0.86 34.99 -15.63
CA TYR A 382 1.13 34.21 -14.42
C TYR A 382 0.03 33.21 -14.08
N ALA A 383 -1.18 33.39 -14.65
CA ALA A 383 -2.27 32.43 -14.51
C ALA A 383 -3.17 32.43 -15.74
N ILE A 384 -3.73 31.27 -16.07
CA ILE A 384 -4.59 31.08 -17.24
C ILE A 384 -5.78 30.16 -16.93
N SER A 385 -6.90 30.36 -17.63
CA SER A 385 -8.06 29.46 -17.54
C SER A 385 -7.92 28.27 -18.49
N ALA A 386 -8.76 27.24 -18.30
CA ALA A 386 -8.72 26.02 -19.11
C ALA A 386 -8.91 26.27 -20.62
N GLU A 387 -9.63 27.32 -21.00
CA GLU A 387 -9.87 27.72 -22.39
C GLU A 387 -8.61 28.32 -23.05
N GLU A 388 -7.62 28.73 -22.26
CA GLU A 388 -6.35 29.29 -22.71
C GLU A 388 -5.21 28.25 -22.74
N PHE A 389 -5.48 26.98 -22.38
CA PHE A 389 -4.47 25.93 -22.33
C PHE A 389 -3.93 25.60 -23.73
N SER A 390 -2.60 25.62 -23.87
CA SER A 390 -1.88 25.25 -25.08
C SER A 390 -0.58 24.52 -24.73
N ASP A 391 0.02 23.84 -25.70
CA ASP A 391 1.30 23.13 -25.57
C ASP A 391 2.49 24.06 -25.26
N GLU A 392 2.38 25.34 -25.59
CA GLU A 392 3.35 26.38 -25.24
C GLU A 392 3.23 26.84 -23.79
N MET A 393 2.04 26.75 -23.20
CA MET A 393 1.72 27.32 -21.88
C MET A 393 1.70 26.28 -20.75
N VAL A 394 1.24 25.05 -21.03
CA VAL A 394 1.00 24.00 -20.03
C VAL A 394 1.36 22.61 -20.56
N GLY A 395 1.50 21.65 -19.65
CA GLY A 395 1.83 20.27 -19.96
C GLY A 395 0.64 19.46 -20.49
N ALA A 396 0.82 18.15 -20.61
CA ALA A 396 -0.18 17.26 -21.18
C ALA A 396 -1.39 17.06 -20.26
N LYS A 397 -1.23 17.02 -18.93
CA LYS A 397 -2.33 16.79 -18.00
C LYS A 397 -3.39 17.87 -18.10
N SER A 398 -2.97 19.13 -18.08
CA SER A 398 -3.89 20.27 -18.23
C SER A 398 -4.65 20.22 -19.55
N ARG A 399 -3.92 19.97 -20.66
CA ARG A 399 -4.51 19.91 -22.00
C ARG A 399 -5.52 18.77 -22.15
N ASN A 400 -5.20 17.59 -21.60
CA ASN A 400 -6.09 16.43 -21.65
C ASN A 400 -7.39 16.69 -20.90
N ILE A 401 -7.31 17.27 -19.69
CA ILE A 401 -8.51 17.62 -18.92
C ILE A 401 -9.35 18.70 -19.60
N ALA A 402 -8.72 19.71 -20.18
CA ALA A 402 -9.44 20.73 -20.96
C ALA A 402 -10.11 20.14 -22.21
N TYR A 403 -9.49 19.15 -22.86
CA TYR A 403 -10.05 18.49 -24.03
C TYR A 403 -11.32 17.68 -23.72
N LEU A 404 -11.38 17.04 -22.54
CA LEU A 404 -12.57 16.30 -22.09
C LEU A 404 -13.79 17.21 -21.83
N LYS A 405 -13.55 18.45 -21.41
CA LYS A 405 -14.60 19.39 -21.00
C LYS A 405 -15.60 19.63 -22.13
N GLY A 406 -16.85 19.24 -21.90
CA GLY A 406 -17.94 19.37 -22.88
C GLY A 406 -17.95 18.33 -24.01
N LYS A 407 -17.05 17.33 -23.97
CA LYS A 407 -16.99 16.22 -24.95
C LYS A 407 -17.33 14.86 -24.36
N VAL A 408 -17.11 14.68 -23.05
CA VAL A 408 -17.54 13.47 -22.34
C VAL A 408 -19.06 13.47 -22.10
N PRO A 409 -19.69 12.30 -21.86
CA PRO A 409 -21.10 12.22 -21.48
C PRO A 409 -21.44 13.12 -20.28
N SER A 410 -22.64 13.70 -20.25
CA SER A 410 -23.03 14.69 -19.24
C SER A 410 -23.06 14.18 -17.79
N TRP A 411 -23.04 12.86 -17.59
CA TRP A 411 -22.98 12.22 -16.28
C TRP A 411 -21.54 12.07 -15.75
N VAL A 412 -20.53 12.28 -16.60
CA VAL A 412 -19.11 12.34 -16.22
C VAL A 412 -18.74 13.77 -15.89
N GLY A 413 -18.43 14.03 -14.61
CA GLY A 413 -17.95 15.32 -14.16
C GLY A 413 -16.47 15.53 -14.49
N ILE A 414 -16.09 16.78 -14.78
CA ILE A 414 -14.69 17.21 -14.89
C ILE A 414 -14.49 18.32 -13.86
N PRO A 415 -13.54 18.20 -12.91
CA PRO A 415 -13.30 19.24 -11.93
C PRO A 415 -12.88 20.57 -12.57
N THR A 416 -13.23 21.68 -11.92
CA THR A 416 -12.82 23.01 -12.34
C THR A 416 -11.30 23.16 -12.20
N SER A 417 -10.66 23.75 -13.21
CA SER A 417 -9.21 23.91 -13.24
C SER A 417 -8.78 25.27 -13.79
N VAL A 418 -7.68 25.79 -13.23
CA VAL A 418 -6.85 26.86 -13.79
C VAL A 418 -5.38 26.42 -13.79
N ALA A 419 -4.48 27.14 -14.44
CA ALA A 419 -3.06 26.78 -14.42
C ALA A 419 -2.14 27.98 -14.20
N ILE A 420 -1.01 27.70 -13.55
CA ILE A 420 0.17 28.56 -13.53
C ILE A 420 1.08 28.06 -14.66
N PRO A 421 1.27 28.84 -15.75
CA PRO A 421 1.90 28.35 -16.96
C PRO A 421 3.43 28.23 -16.85
N PHE A 422 4.04 27.57 -17.83
CA PHE A 422 5.49 27.44 -17.96
C PHE A 422 6.22 28.78 -17.90
N GLY A 423 7.45 28.75 -17.37
CA GLY A 423 8.29 29.94 -17.21
C GLY A 423 7.94 30.81 -16.01
N THR A 424 6.80 30.57 -15.34
CA THR A 424 6.39 31.34 -14.15
C THR A 424 7.34 31.13 -12.98
N PHE A 425 7.77 29.90 -12.73
CA PHE A 425 8.75 29.59 -11.69
C PHE A 425 10.06 30.36 -11.91
N GLU A 426 10.63 30.28 -13.11
CA GLU A 426 11.86 30.99 -13.46
C GLU A 426 11.70 32.50 -13.33
N LYS A 427 10.53 33.04 -13.71
CA LYS A 427 10.24 34.46 -13.60
C LYS A 427 10.17 34.92 -12.15
N ILE A 428 9.51 34.16 -11.28
CA ILE A 428 9.43 34.43 -9.83
C ILE A 428 10.81 34.29 -9.17
N LEU A 429 11.59 33.27 -9.54
CA LEU A 429 12.94 33.07 -9.04
C LEU A 429 13.87 34.24 -9.41
N SER A 430 13.67 34.85 -10.58
CA SER A 430 14.44 36.02 -11.05
C SER A 430 14.02 37.36 -10.42
N ASP A 431 12.94 37.38 -9.63
CA ASP A 431 12.49 38.59 -8.93
C ASP A 431 13.51 39.01 -7.86
N GLU A 432 13.70 40.32 -7.65
CA GLU A 432 14.65 40.85 -6.66
C GLU A 432 14.34 40.35 -5.23
N THR A 433 13.07 40.10 -4.92
CA THR A 433 12.65 39.54 -3.62
C THR A 433 13.18 38.12 -3.38
N ASN A 434 13.53 37.37 -4.44
CA ASN A 434 13.98 35.98 -4.39
C ASN A 434 15.46 35.80 -4.76
N LYS A 435 16.23 36.88 -4.83
CA LYS A 435 17.65 36.87 -5.26
C LYS A 435 18.53 35.90 -4.48
N GLU A 436 18.35 35.81 -3.16
CA GLU A 436 19.10 34.89 -2.30
C GLU A 436 18.76 33.42 -2.63
N VAL A 437 17.48 33.12 -2.80
CA VAL A 437 17.00 31.79 -3.20
C VAL A 437 17.60 31.38 -4.55
N ALA A 438 17.61 32.30 -5.53
CA ALA A 438 18.20 32.06 -6.85
C ALA A 438 19.70 31.77 -6.80
N GLN A 439 20.46 32.54 -6.00
CA GLN A 439 21.90 32.32 -5.82
C GLN A 439 22.20 30.97 -5.17
N ASN A 440 21.44 30.60 -4.13
CA ASN A 440 21.59 29.33 -3.44
C ASN A 440 21.28 28.14 -4.36
N ILE A 441 20.18 28.20 -5.13
CA ILE A 441 19.87 27.16 -6.12
C ILE A 441 20.99 27.03 -7.15
N GLN A 442 21.54 28.15 -7.65
CA GLN A 442 22.62 28.12 -8.63
C GLN A 442 23.89 27.46 -8.08
N MET A 443 24.25 27.75 -6.83
CA MET A 443 25.39 27.11 -6.15
C MET A 443 25.16 25.59 -5.99
N LEU A 444 23.96 25.18 -5.56
CA LEU A 444 23.60 23.77 -5.38
C LEU A 444 23.55 23.01 -6.72
N LYS A 445 23.09 23.64 -7.80
CA LYS A 445 23.21 23.08 -9.16
C LYS A 445 24.66 22.84 -9.57
N GLY A 446 25.59 23.70 -9.13
CA GLY A 446 27.02 23.49 -9.33
C GLY A 446 27.55 22.22 -8.65
N ARG A 447 27.04 21.90 -7.45
CA ARG A 447 27.33 20.63 -6.76
C ARG A 447 26.73 19.43 -7.48
N LEU A 448 25.49 19.54 -7.96
CA LEU A 448 24.86 18.49 -8.78
C LEU A 448 25.65 18.18 -10.05
N ALA A 449 26.22 19.19 -10.71
CA ALA A 449 27.08 19.00 -11.88
C ALA A 449 28.38 18.24 -11.56
N GLN A 450 28.76 18.15 -10.27
CA GLN A 450 29.88 17.36 -9.76
C GLN A 450 29.41 16.01 -9.19
N GLU A 451 28.20 15.57 -9.53
CA GLU A 451 27.57 14.30 -9.08
C GLU A 451 27.30 14.20 -7.57
N ASP A 452 27.25 15.32 -6.85
CA ASP A 452 26.78 15.35 -5.47
C ASP A 452 25.24 15.37 -5.41
N PHE A 453 24.61 14.19 -5.45
CA PHE A 453 23.15 14.04 -5.46
C PHE A 453 22.47 14.46 -4.15
N SER A 454 23.22 14.62 -3.04
CA SER A 454 22.65 15.14 -1.78
C SER A 454 22.06 16.56 -1.96
N ALA A 455 22.59 17.31 -2.93
CA ALA A 455 22.11 18.63 -3.30
C ALA A 455 20.66 18.63 -3.83
N LEU A 456 20.12 17.51 -4.33
CA LEU A 456 18.71 17.43 -4.75
C LEU A 456 17.77 17.76 -3.58
N GLY A 457 18.00 17.14 -2.42
CA GLY A 457 17.26 17.42 -1.19
C GLY A 457 17.38 18.87 -0.73
N GLU A 458 18.58 19.44 -0.84
CA GLU A 458 18.85 20.83 -0.45
C GLU A 458 18.20 21.84 -1.40
N ILE A 459 18.18 21.59 -2.71
CA ILE A 459 17.50 22.45 -3.69
C ILE A 459 16.00 22.47 -3.40
N ARG A 460 15.39 21.30 -3.17
CA ARG A 460 13.96 21.21 -2.82
C ARG A 460 13.62 22.08 -1.62
N LYS A 461 14.40 21.98 -0.54
CA LYS A 461 14.23 22.83 0.66
C LYS A 461 14.41 24.31 0.36
N THR A 462 15.37 24.65 -0.51
CA THR A 462 15.65 26.03 -0.91
C THR A 462 14.50 26.66 -1.70
N VAL A 463 13.87 25.90 -2.61
CA VAL A 463 12.67 26.34 -3.37
C VAL A 463 11.51 26.70 -2.43
N LEU A 464 11.38 26.04 -1.28
CA LEU A 464 10.34 26.34 -0.30
C LEU A 464 10.50 27.72 0.35
N ASN A 465 11.65 28.39 0.20
CA ASN A 465 11.88 29.74 0.71
C ASN A 465 11.43 30.86 -0.26
N LEU A 466 10.87 30.51 -1.42
CA LEU A 466 10.35 31.51 -2.36
C LEU A 466 9.25 32.37 -1.73
N THR A 467 9.37 33.67 -1.96
CA THR A 467 8.37 34.69 -1.66
C THR A 467 7.49 34.92 -2.90
N ALA A 468 6.17 34.96 -2.72
CA ALA A 468 5.22 35.20 -3.81
C ALA A 468 5.17 36.70 -4.17
N PRO A 469 5.53 37.10 -5.40
CA PRO A 469 5.40 38.49 -5.82
C PRO A 469 3.93 38.89 -6.01
N THR A 470 3.58 40.15 -5.77
CA THR A 470 2.18 40.63 -5.74
C THR A 470 1.41 40.41 -7.06
N GLN A 471 2.07 40.60 -8.20
CA GLN A 471 1.43 40.50 -9.52
C GLN A 471 0.95 39.06 -9.83
N PRO A 472 1.79 38.01 -9.73
CA PRO A 472 1.37 36.62 -9.86
C PRO A 472 0.16 36.25 -8.99
N VAL A 473 0.18 36.67 -7.72
CA VAL A 473 -0.90 36.38 -6.76
C VAL A 473 -2.23 37.01 -7.22
N LYS A 474 -2.19 38.27 -7.66
CA LYS A 474 -3.36 38.98 -8.15
C LYS A 474 -3.96 38.31 -9.40
N GLU A 475 -3.13 37.95 -10.37
CA GLU A 475 -3.58 37.32 -11.61
C GLU A 475 -4.17 35.92 -11.35
N LEU A 476 -3.53 35.13 -10.48
CA LEU A 476 -4.07 33.83 -10.06
C LEU A 476 -5.43 33.97 -9.37
N LYS A 477 -5.57 34.93 -8.45
CA LYS A 477 -6.86 35.23 -7.81
C LYS A 477 -7.94 35.57 -8.83
N GLU A 478 -7.65 36.47 -9.76
CA GLU A 478 -8.60 36.88 -10.81
C GLU A 478 -9.05 35.68 -11.66
N LYS A 479 -8.11 34.82 -12.07
CA LYS A 479 -8.41 33.63 -12.89
C LYS A 479 -9.17 32.54 -12.15
N MET A 480 -8.85 32.29 -10.88
CA MET A 480 -9.60 31.35 -10.05
C MET A 480 -11.05 31.80 -9.90
N LEU A 481 -11.27 33.06 -9.49
CA LEU A 481 -12.61 33.61 -9.29
C LEU A 481 -13.42 33.64 -10.59
N SER A 482 -12.82 34.05 -11.73
CA SER A 482 -13.52 34.07 -13.02
C SER A 482 -13.91 32.68 -13.52
N SER A 483 -13.19 31.65 -13.08
CA SER A 483 -13.47 30.24 -13.42
C SER A 483 -14.43 29.56 -12.44
N GLY A 484 -14.90 30.29 -11.42
CA GLY A 484 -15.79 29.76 -10.38
C GLY A 484 -15.07 28.99 -9.27
N MET A 485 -13.73 29.05 -9.19
CA MET A 485 -12.96 28.45 -8.11
C MET A 485 -12.82 29.41 -6.92
N PRO A 486 -12.89 28.90 -5.67
CA PRO A 486 -12.67 29.73 -4.49
C PRO A 486 -11.21 30.20 -4.42
N TRP A 487 -10.99 31.45 -3.99
CA TRP A 487 -9.66 31.97 -3.69
C TRP A 487 -9.30 31.66 -2.22
N PRO A 488 -8.24 30.87 -1.93
CA PRO A 488 -7.90 30.51 -0.54
C PRO A 488 -7.65 31.70 0.38
N GLY A 489 -7.08 32.78 -0.14
CA GLY A 489 -6.80 33.99 0.66
C GLY A 489 -8.03 34.78 1.07
N ASP A 490 -9.23 34.48 0.54
CA ASP A 490 -10.48 35.09 1.03
C ASP A 490 -10.92 34.44 2.37
N GLU A 491 -10.42 33.23 2.68
CA GLU A 491 -10.65 32.58 3.98
C GLU A 491 -9.70 33.13 5.06
N SER A 492 -8.39 33.18 4.77
CA SER A 492 -7.37 33.83 5.61
C SER A 492 -6.01 33.89 4.91
N ASP A 493 -5.10 34.73 5.41
CA ASP A 493 -3.70 34.76 4.96
C ASP A 493 -3.02 33.39 5.12
N HIS A 494 -3.32 32.67 6.20
CA HIS A 494 -2.80 31.33 6.43
C HIS A 494 -3.21 30.32 5.34
N ARG A 495 -4.45 30.41 4.84
CA ARG A 495 -4.94 29.55 3.76
C ARG A 495 -4.24 29.84 2.44
N TRP A 496 -3.94 31.11 2.18
CA TRP A 496 -3.06 31.46 1.07
C TRP A 496 -1.63 30.93 1.25
N GLU A 497 -1.05 30.99 2.45
CA GLU A 497 0.27 30.42 2.73
C GLU A 497 0.32 28.90 2.46
N GLN A 498 -0.75 28.17 2.78
CA GLN A 498 -0.89 26.75 2.47
C GLN A 498 -0.91 26.50 0.95
N ALA A 499 -1.72 27.26 0.20
CA ALA A 499 -1.75 27.18 -1.27
C ALA A 499 -0.37 27.49 -1.88
N TRP A 500 0.29 28.54 -1.39
CA TRP A 500 1.61 28.92 -1.84
C TRP A 500 2.66 27.86 -1.52
N MET A 501 2.59 27.24 -0.34
CA MET A 501 3.45 26.13 0.02
C MET A 501 3.26 24.93 -0.92
N ALA A 502 2.01 24.60 -1.28
CA ALA A 502 1.71 23.53 -2.24
C ALA A 502 2.30 23.83 -3.62
N ILE A 503 2.14 25.05 -4.14
CA ILE A 503 2.76 25.49 -5.42
C ILE A 503 4.29 25.33 -5.37
N LYS A 504 4.93 25.77 -4.28
CA LYS A 504 6.38 25.63 -4.10
C LYS A 504 6.82 24.17 -4.04
N LYS A 505 6.06 23.29 -3.39
CA LYS A 505 6.33 21.85 -3.35
C LYS A 505 6.23 21.22 -4.75
N VAL A 506 5.23 21.60 -5.55
CA VAL A 506 5.13 21.15 -6.96
C VAL A 506 6.34 21.58 -7.77
N TRP A 507 6.78 22.84 -7.67
CA TRP A 507 8.01 23.27 -8.35
C TRP A 507 9.26 22.58 -7.81
N ALA A 508 9.34 22.35 -6.49
CA ALA A 508 10.45 21.63 -5.88
C ALA A 508 10.52 20.18 -6.37
N SER A 509 9.39 19.54 -6.67
CA SER A 509 9.32 18.16 -7.16
C SER A 509 10.10 17.93 -8.46
N LYS A 510 10.41 19.01 -9.20
CA LYS A 510 11.37 18.98 -10.31
C LYS A 510 12.68 18.28 -9.90
N TRP A 511 13.16 18.51 -8.67
CA TRP A 511 14.39 17.92 -8.14
C TRP A 511 14.15 16.70 -7.24
N ASN A 512 13.03 15.99 -7.40
CA ASN A 512 12.89 14.68 -6.80
C ASN A 512 13.95 13.73 -7.35
N GLU A 513 14.48 12.85 -6.50
CA GLU A 513 15.49 11.86 -6.89
C GLU A 513 15.00 10.99 -8.06
N ARG A 514 13.78 10.44 -7.93
CA ARG A 514 13.12 9.70 -9.02
C ARG A 514 13.05 10.50 -10.32
N ALA A 515 12.61 11.76 -10.28
CA ALA A 515 12.47 12.59 -11.46
C ALA A 515 13.84 12.88 -12.11
N TYR A 516 14.84 13.21 -11.29
CA TYR A 516 16.18 13.51 -11.76
C TYR A 516 16.83 12.29 -12.41
N PHE A 517 16.83 11.13 -11.73
CA PHE A 517 17.42 9.91 -12.27
C PHE A 517 16.68 9.38 -13.50
N SER A 518 15.35 9.48 -13.52
CA SER A 518 14.54 9.11 -14.69
C SER A 518 14.92 9.94 -15.92
N THR A 519 15.03 11.27 -15.77
CA THR A 519 15.47 12.15 -16.88
C THR A 519 16.90 11.83 -17.36
N ARG A 520 17.82 11.49 -16.45
CA ARG A 520 19.20 11.12 -16.80
C ARG A 520 19.24 9.81 -17.60
N LYS A 521 18.43 8.82 -17.21
CA LYS A 521 18.33 7.50 -17.88
C LYS A 521 17.95 7.65 -19.36
N VAL A 522 16.98 8.50 -19.65
CA VAL A 522 16.56 8.81 -21.04
C VAL A 522 17.34 9.94 -21.70
N LYS A 523 18.45 10.39 -21.08
CA LYS A 523 19.34 11.45 -21.58
C LYS A 523 18.63 12.79 -21.84
N LEU A 524 17.57 13.07 -21.09
CA LEU A 524 16.90 14.37 -21.10
C LEU A 524 17.71 15.38 -20.28
N ASP A 525 17.95 16.55 -20.87
CA ASP A 525 18.58 17.65 -20.15
C ASP A 525 17.60 18.24 -19.13
N HIS A 526 17.89 18.00 -17.86
CA HIS A 526 17.11 18.48 -16.73
C HIS A 526 16.95 20.02 -16.69
N GLU A 527 17.87 20.77 -17.29
CA GLU A 527 17.79 22.24 -17.36
C GLU A 527 16.72 22.74 -18.35
N TYR A 528 16.24 21.88 -19.24
CA TYR A 528 15.19 22.17 -20.23
C TYR A 528 13.80 21.76 -19.75
N LEU A 529 13.73 21.03 -18.64
CA LEU A 529 12.49 20.70 -17.97
C LEU A 529 11.83 21.96 -17.42
N SER A 530 10.59 22.22 -17.81
CA SER A 530 9.76 23.34 -17.38
C SER A 530 8.53 22.80 -16.68
N MET A 531 8.18 23.38 -15.54
CA MET A 531 7.07 22.92 -14.69
C MET A 531 5.96 23.97 -14.69
N ALA A 532 4.81 23.63 -15.28
CA ALA A 532 3.55 24.33 -15.02
C ALA A 532 2.88 23.70 -13.79
N VAL A 533 1.89 24.39 -13.24
CA VAL A 533 1.10 23.88 -12.11
C VAL A 533 -0.37 23.93 -12.48
N LEU A 534 -1.00 22.76 -12.54
CA LEU A 534 -2.44 22.63 -12.71
C LEU A 534 -3.10 22.78 -11.32
N VAL A 535 -3.94 23.81 -11.17
CA VAL A 535 -4.71 24.06 -9.95
C VAL A 535 -6.11 23.52 -10.18
N GLN A 536 -6.52 22.52 -9.39
CA GLN A 536 -7.77 21.79 -9.60
C GLN A 536 -8.54 21.64 -8.28
N GLU A 537 -9.86 21.75 -8.30
CA GLU A 537 -10.68 21.42 -7.13
C GLU A 537 -10.58 19.92 -6.82
N ILE A 538 -10.39 19.57 -5.54
CA ILE A 538 -10.47 18.19 -5.09
C ILE A 538 -11.94 17.80 -4.92
N VAL A 539 -12.31 16.68 -5.52
CA VAL A 539 -13.57 16.00 -5.24
C VAL A 539 -13.35 15.11 -4.02
N ASN A 540 -14.11 15.33 -2.94
CA ASN A 540 -14.08 14.50 -1.73
C ASN A 540 -14.66 13.12 -2.08
N ALA A 541 -13.78 12.22 -2.50
CA ALA A 541 -14.11 10.93 -3.08
C ALA A 541 -14.60 9.93 -2.03
N ASP A 542 -15.68 9.21 -2.35
CA ASP A 542 -16.06 8.00 -1.61
C ASP A 542 -15.18 6.83 -2.08
N TYR A 543 -14.91 6.78 -3.39
CA TYR A 543 -13.99 5.85 -4.02
C TYR A 543 -13.16 6.55 -5.09
N ALA A 544 -11.96 6.06 -5.35
CA ALA A 544 -11.14 6.46 -6.48
C ALA A 544 -10.84 5.25 -7.35
N PHE A 545 -10.60 5.48 -8.64
CA PHE A 545 -10.34 4.43 -9.59
C PHE A 545 -9.27 4.82 -10.62
N VAL A 546 -8.58 3.81 -11.14
CA VAL A 546 -7.73 3.91 -12.33
C VAL A 546 -8.22 2.87 -13.35
N ILE A 547 -8.26 3.26 -14.62
CA ILE A 547 -8.72 2.42 -15.74
C ILE A 547 -7.61 2.35 -16.77
N HIS A 548 -7.32 1.14 -17.24
CA HIS A 548 -6.67 0.92 -18.53
C HIS A 548 -7.70 0.35 -19.50
N THR A 549 -7.93 1.04 -20.62
CA THR A 549 -8.97 0.63 -21.59
C THR A 549 -8.53 -0.51 -22.51
N THR A 550 -7.26 -0.90 -22.48
CA THR A 550 -6.79 -2.21 -22.96
C THR A 550 -6.23 -2.97 -21.77
N ASN A 551 -6.57 -4.24 -21.62
CA ASN A 551 -6.12 -5.03 -20.47
C ASN A 551 -4.58 -5.05 -20.40
N PRO A 552 -3.96 -4.49 -19.34
CA PRO A 552 -2.51 -4.30 -19.27
C PRO A 552 -1.74 -5.61 -19.03
N SER A 553 -2.41 -6.66 -18.56
CA SER A 553 -1.78 -7.96 -18.29
C SER A 553 -1.90 -8.92 -19.48
N SER A 554 -3.03 -8.90 -20.20
CA SER A 554 -3.25 -9.79 -21.36
C SER A 554 -2.99 -9.14 -22.72
N GLY A 555 -3.01 -7.80 -22.79
CA GLY A 555 -2.99 -7.05 -24.06
C GLY A 555 -4.32 -7.09 -24.81
N ASP A 556 -5.39 -7.63 -24.23
CA ASP A 556 -6.70 -7.71 -24.89
C ASP A 556 -7.36 -6.33 -24.97
N SER A 557 -7.40 -5.78 -26.19
CA SER A 557 -8.02 -4.49 -26.49
C SER A 557 -9.56 -4.52 -26.44
N SER A 558 -10.20 -5.68 -26.29
CA SER A 558 -11.64 -5.80 -26.07
C SER A 558 -12.03 -5.68 -24.60
N GLU A 559 -11.03 -5.64 -23.70
CA GLU A 559 -11.22 -5.64 -22.25
C GLU A 559 -10.74 -4.34 -21.62
N ILE A 560 -11.55 -3.81 -20.71
CA ILE A 560 -11.21 -2.72 -19.80
C ILE A 560 -10.81 -3.34 -18.46
N TYR A 561 -9.62 -3.01 -17.97
CA TYR A 561 -9.17 -3.37 -16.62
C TYR A 561 -9.21 -2.14 -15.73
N ALA A 562 -9.73 -2.28 -14.52
CA ALA A 562 -9.79 -1.18 -13.58
C ALA A 562 -9.57 -1.63 -12.13
N GLU A 563 -8.99 -0.72 -11.36
CA GLU A 563 -8.76 -0.86 -9.93
C GLU A 563 -9.47 0.26 -9.17
N VAL A 564 -10.08 -0.08 -8.04
CA VAL A 564 -10.90 0.81 -7.22
C VAL A 564 -10.47 0.73 -5.76
N VAL A 565 -10.30 1.89 -5.13
CA VAL A 565 -9.97 2.06 -3.71
C VAL A 565 -10.99 2.96 -3.02
N LYS A 566 -11.10 2.83 -1.70
CA LYS A 566 -11.96 3.71 -0.88
C LYS A 566 -11.20 4.98 -0.49
N GLY A 567 -11.83 6.14 -0.66
CA GLY A 567 -11.19 7.45 -0.46
C GLY A 567 -10.41 7.92 -1.70
N LEU A 568 -9.33 8.65 -1.48
CA LEU A 568 -8.50 9.25 -2.52
C LEU A 568 -7.64 8.22 -3.27
N GLY A 569 -7.39 8.52 -4.54
CA GLY A 569 -6.63 7.66 -5.46
C GLY A 569 -5.15 7.49 -5.12
N GLU A 570 -4.59 8.34 -4.24
CA GLU A 570 -3.19 8.25 -3.80
C GLU A 570 -2.87 6.89 -3.17
N THR A 571 -3.82 6.26 -2.47
CA THR A 571 -3.65 4.91 -1.91
C THR A 571 -3.50 3.81 -2.96
N LEU A 572 -3.98 4.05 -4.19
CA LEU A 572 -3.84 3.18 -5.34
C LEU A 572 -2.53 3.49 -6.09
N VAL A 573 -2.38 4.74 -6.54
CA VAL A 573 -1.26 5.11 -7.41
C VAL A 573 0.08 5.09 -6.68
N GLY A 574 0.10 5.44 -5.38
CA GLY A 574 1.27 5.38 -4.50
C GLY A 574 1.55 4.00 -3.90
N ALA A 575 0.87 2.94 -4.37
CA ALA A 575 1.05 1.54 -3.94
C ALA A 575 1.05 1.32 -2.42
N TYR A 576 0.07 1.90 -1.70
CA TYR A 576 -0.10 1.60 -0.27
C TYR A 576 -0.25 0.09 -0.05
N PRO A 577 0.21 -0.47 1.10
CA PRO A 577 0.14 -1.90 1.34
C PRO A 577 -1.27 -2.48 1.21
N GLY A 578 -1.36 -3.66 0.60
CA GLY A 578 -2.62 -4.30 0.27
C GLY A 578 -3.12 -3.94 -1.12
N ARG A 579 -4.16 -4.64 -1.56
CA ARG A 579 -4.64 -4.60 -2.94
C ARG A 579 -5.91 -3.78 -3.06
N ALA A 580 -6.06 -3.08 -4.16
CA ALA A 580 -7.31 -2.48 -4.58
C ALA A 580 -8.31 -3.54 -5.03
N MET A 581 -9.58 -3.15 -5.08
CA MET A 581 -10.59 -3.97 -5.75
C MET A 581 -10.31 -3.92 -7.25
N SER A 582 -10.14 -5.08 -7.89
CA SER A 582 -9.86 -5.17 -9.33
C SER A 582 -11.01 -5.82 -10.07
N PHE A 583 -11.28 -5.35 -11.29
CA PHE A 583 -12.26 -5.96 -12.17
C PHE A 583 -11.88 -5.81 -13.63
N VAL A 584 -12.45 -6.68 -14.46
CA VAL A 584 -12.39 -6.59 -15.92
C VAL A 584 -13.81 -6.44 -16.46
N CYS A 585 -13.97 -5.67 -17.53
CA CYS A 585 -15.25 -5.51 -18.21
C CYS A 585 -15.03 -5.57 -19.73
N LYS A 586 -15.89 -6.27 -20.45
CA LYS A 586 -15.77 -6.32 -21.92
C LYS A 586 -16.43 -5.10 -22.53
N LYS A 587 -15.82 -4.55 -23.58
CA LYS A 587 -16.34 -3.35 -24.26
C LYS A 587 -17.67 -3.60 -24.97
N ASP A 588 -17.96 -4.85 -25.34
CA ASP A 588 -19.24 -5.26 -25.93
C ASP A 588 -20.33 -5.57 -24.89
N ASP A 589 -19.98 -5.65 -23.60
CA ASP A 589 -20.91 -5.89 -22.49
C ASP A 589 -20.48 -5.13 -21.22
N LEU A 590 -20.62 -3.79 -21.29
CA LEU A 590 -20.20 -2.87 -20.22
C LEU A 590 -21.02 -2.96 -18.93
N ASP A 591 -22.08 -3.77 -18.93
CA ASP A 591 -23.03 -3.91 -17.81
C ASP A 591 -22.76 -5.17 -16.97
N SER A 592 -21.78 -5.98 -17.38
CA SER A 592 -21.40 -7.24 -16.73
C SER A 592 -19.93 -7.25 -16.26
N PRO A 593 -19.51 -6.32 -15.38
CA PRO A 593 -18.15 -6.30 -14.86
C PRO A 593 -17.86 -7.56 -14.04
N LYS A 594 -16.71 -8.18 -14.29
CA LYS A 594 -16.23 -9.35 -13.55
C LYS A 594 -15.18 -8.93 -12.52
N VAL A 595 -15.50 -9.09 -11.25
CA VAL A 595 -14.56 -8.88 -10.14
C VAL A 595 -13.43 -9.92 -10.22
N LEU A 596 -12.19 -9.45 -10.11
CA LEU A 596 -10.98 -10.27 -10.10
C LEU A 596 -10.35 -10.34 -8.71
N GLY A 597 -10.61 -9.36 -7.85
CA GLY A 597 -10.14 -9.36 -6.47
C GLY A 597 -10.87 -8.33 -5.61
N TYR A 598 -11.10 -8.69 -4.34
CA TYR A 598 -11.61 -7.77 -3.31
C TYR A 598 -10.47 -6.97 -2.68
N PRO A 599 -10.76 -5.76 -2.14
CA PRO A 599 -9.72 -4.91 -1.58
C PRO A 599 -9.23 -5.42 -0.22
N SER A 600 -7.93 -5.26 0.03
CA SER A 600 -7.27 -5.63 1.29
C SER A 600 -6.47 -4.49 1.94
N LYS A 601 -6.45 -3.31 1.32
CA LYS A 601 -5.77 -2.12 1.87
C LYS A 601 -6.37 -1.73 3.24
N PRO A 602 -5.57 -1.66 4.32
CA PRO A 602 -6.09 -1.33 5.65
C PRO A 602 -6.40 0.17 5.81
N ILE A 603 -5.69 1.04 5.08
CA ILE A 603 -5.79 2.49 5.18
C ILE A 603 -6.39 3.10 3.91
N GLY A 604 -7.31 4.04 4.10
CA GLY A 604 -7.82 4.95 3.08
C GLY A 604 -7.48 6.39 3.42
N LEU A 605 -7.29 7.22 2.40
CA LEU A 605 -7.03 8.64 2.56
C LEU A 605 -8.29 9.44 2.25
N PHE A 606 -8.65 10.37 3.13
CA PHE A 606 -9.81 11.24 2.95
C PHE A 606 -9.40 12.69 3.11
N ILE A 607 -10.08 13.59 2.41
CA ILE A 607 -9.80 15.02 2.53
C ILE A 607 -11.10 15.79 2.44
N LYS A 608 -11.21 16.82 3.28
CA LYS A 608 -12.30 17.80 3.15
C LYS A 608 -12.22 18.51 1.79
N ARG A 609 -13.27 19.27 1.43
CA ARG A 609 -13.24 20.08 0.21
C ARG A 609 -12.00 20.98 0.22
N SER A 610 -11.15 20.80 -0.79
CA SER A 610 -9.85 21.45 -0.89
C SER A 610 -9.45 21.64 -2.36
N ILE A 611 -8.23 22.13 -2.58
CA ILE A 611 -7.62 22.36 -3.90
C ILE A 611 -6.33 21.56 -3.96
N ILE A 612 -6.09 20.90 -5.09
CA ILE A 612 -4.84 20.21 -5.39
C ILE A 612 -4.05 20.99 -6.44
N PHE A 613 -2.74 21.07 -6.21
CA PHE A 613 -1.78 21.64 -7.13
C PHE A 613 -1.01 20.49 -7.75
N ARG A 614 -1.28 20.20 -9.03
CA ARG A 614 -0.70 19.05 -9.74
C ARG A 614 0.48 19.51 -10.59
N SER A 615 1.53 18.71 -10.61
CA SER A 615 2.61 18.88 -11.58
C SER A 615 2.05 18.77 -13.00
N ASP A 616 2.60 19.56 -13.92
CA ASP A 616 2.22 19.54 -15.33
C ASP A 616 3.42 19.93 -16.19
N SER A 617 4.44 19.07 -16.19
CA SER A 617 5.72 19.37 -16.83
C SER A 617 5.72 19.12 -18.35
N ASN A 618 6.68 19.73 -19.07
CA ASN A 618 6.95 19.40 -20.48
C ASN A 618 7.71 18.07 -20.67
N GLY A 619 7.95 17.31 -19.60
CA GLY A 619 8.66 16.03 -19.62
C GLY A 619 7.88 14.88 -19.00
N GLU A 620 6.58 15.02 -18.72
CA GLU A 620 5.79 13.94 -18.09
C GLU A 620 5.22 12.92 -19.07
N ASP A 621 4.71 13.33 -20.22
CA ASP A 621 4.06 12.42 -21.17
C ASP A 621 4.67 12.65 -22.57
N LEU A 622 5.93 12.22 -22.74
CA LEU A 622 6.64 12.25 -24.01
C LEU A 622 6.43 10.92 -24.76
N GLU A 623 6.48 10.93 -26.09
CA GLU A 623 6.34 9.71 -26.89
C GLU A 623 7.45 8.71 -26.53
N GLY A 624 7.07 7.54 -26.01
CA GLY A 624 8.03 6.53 -25.52
C GLY A 624 8.63 6.80 -24.14
N TYR A 625 8.19 7.83 -23.42
CA TYR A 625 8.61 8.12 -22.04
C TYR A 625 7.45 8.66 -21.20
N ALA A 626 7.03 7.86 -20.22
CA ALA A 626 5.94 8.19 -19.32
C ALA A 626 6.49 8.41 -17.90
N GLY A 627 6.47 9.67 -17.47
CA GLY A 627 6.87 10.16 -16.16
C GLY A 627 5.79 10.03 -15.09
N ALA A 628 4.99 8.95 -15.14
CA ALA A 628 3.95 8.70 -14.15
C ALA A 628 4.54 8.67 -12.73
N GLY A 629 3.99 9.50 -11.84
CA GLY A 629 4.45 9.62 -10.45
C GLY A 629 5.84 10.23 -10.24
N LEU A 630 6.50 10.80 -11.27
CA LEU A 630 7.83 11.40 -11.08
C LEU A 630 7.78 12.71 -10.28
N TYR A 631 6.77 13.51 -10.56
CA TYR A 631 6.57 14.84 -9.98
C TYR A 631 5.31 14.86 -9.12
N ASP A 632 5.28 15.79 -8.17
CA ASP A 632 4.33 15.71 -7.07
C ASP A 632 3.03 16.44 -7.40
N SER A 633 1.92 15.85 -7.00
CA SER A 633 0.64 16.54 -6.85
C SER A 633 0.40 16.78 -5.37
N VAL A 634 0.18 18.03 -4.98
CA VAL A 634 0.20 18.45 -3.58
C VAL A 634 -1.15 19.06 -3.23
N PRO A 635 -1.96 18.41 -2.38
CA PRO A 635 -3.16 19.03 -1.86
C PRO A 635 -2.82 20.16 -0.89
N MET A 636 -3.70 21.14 -0.81
CA MET A 636 -3.55 22.28 0.09
C MET A 636 -3.78 21.88 1.56
N ASP A 637 -4.74 20.99 1.78
CA ASP A 637 -5.05 20.42 3.09
C ASP A 637 -4.40 19.04 3.23
N VAL A 638 -4.09 18.67 4.47
CA VAL A 638 -3.55 17.33 4.79
C VAL A 638 -4.70 16.32 4.76
N GLU A 639 -4.39 15.14 4.26
CA GLU A 639 -5.27 13.99 4.21
C GLU A 639 -5.41 13.35 5.60
N ASP A 640 -6.63 12.93 5.92
CA ASP A 640 -6.91 12.10 7.08
C ASP A 640 -6.71 10.63 6.69
N GLU A 641 -5.82 9.93 7.40
CA GLU A 641 -5.66 8.48 7.30
C GLU A 641 -6.74 7.79 8.12
N VAL A 642 -7.50 6.88 7.51
CA VAL A 642 -8.60 6.17 8.14
C VAL A 642 -8.43 4.67 7.97
N VAL A 643 -8.56 3.91 9.07
CA VAL A 643 -8.62 2.46 9.04
C VAL A 643 -9.97 2.03 8.44
N LEU A 644 -9.94 1.27 7.35
CA LEU A 644 -11.14 1.02 6.53
C LEU A 644 -11.95 -0.18 7.01
N ASP A 645 -13.23 -0.01 7.33
CA ASP A 645 -14.15 -1.16 7.48
C ASP A 645 -14.79 -1.52 6.13
N TYR A 646 -14.31 -2.60 5.48
CA TYR A 646 -14.93 -3.11 4.25
C TYR A 646 -16.19 -3.94 4.51
N THR A 647 -16.44 -4.37 5.74
CA THR A 647 -17.58 -5.25 6.07
C THR A 647 -18.91 -4.52 6.12
N THR A 648 -18.87 -3.19 6.10
CA THR A 648 -20.01 -2.28 6.03
C THR A 648 -20.02 -1.46 4.74
N ASP A 649 -19.04 -1.65 3.86
CA ASP A 649 -18.89 -0.87 2.63
C ASP A 649 -19.87 -1.34 1.54
N PRO A 650 -20.72 -0.46 0.97
CA PRO A 650 -21.67 -0.85 -0.08
C PRO A 650 -21.02 -1.44 -1.34
N LEU A 651 -19.82 -0.98 -1.73
CA LEU A 651 -19.10 -1.53 -2.89
C LEU A 651 -18.77 -3.02 -2.72
N ILE A 652 -18.62 -3.45 -1.46
CA ILE A 652 -18.26 -4.82 -1.10
C ILE A 652 -19.50 -5.64 -0.75
N THR A 653 -20.44 -5.03 -0.04
CA THR A 653 -21.54 -5.73 0.60
C THR A 653 -22.84 -5.76 -0.21
N ASP A 654 -23.03 -4.83 -1.15
CA ASP A 654 -24.19 -4.72 -2.02
C ASP A 654 -23.78 -4.98 -3.49
N SER A 655 -24.21 -6.12 -4.03
CA SER A 655 -23.90 -6.54 -5.40
C SER A 655 -24.54 -5.65 -6.46
N GLY A 656 -25.72 -5.07 -6.18
CA GLY A 656 -26.42 -4.16 -7.08
C GLY A 656 -25.70 -2.82 -7.16
N PHE A 657 -25.35 -2.24 -6.02
CA PHE A 657 -24.54 -1.02 -5.95
C PHE A 657 -23.17 -1.24 -6.61
N ARG A 658 -22.49 -2.34 -6.28
CA ARG A 658 -21.20 -2.71 -6.89
C ARG A 658 -21.29 -2.74 -8.40
N ASN A 659 -22.20 -3.53 -8.97
CA ASN A 659 -22.32 -3.65 -10.43
C ASN A 659 -22.63 -2.31 -11.09
N SER A 660 -23.48 -1.48 -10.47
CA SER A 660 -23.80 -0.15 -10.97
C SER A 660 -22.56 0.76 -11.04
N ILE A 661 -21.75 0.79 -9.97
CA ILE A 661 -20.54 1.61 -9.92
C ILE A 661 -19.48 1.11 -10.89
N LEU A 662 -19.16 -0.20 -10.89
CA LEU A 662 -18.14 -0.77 -11.77
C LEU A 662 -18.50 -0.59 -13.26
N SER A 663 -19.78 -0.77 -13.61
CA SER A 663 -20.27 -0.51 -14.98
C SER A 663 -20.14 0.97 -15.36
N SER A 664 -20.44 1.88 -14.43
CA SER A 664 -20.28 3.32 -14.67
C SER A 664 -18.81 3.71 -14.88
N ILE A 665 -17.89 3.10 -14.14
CA ILE A 665 -16.44 3.26 -14.34
C ILE A 665 -16.04 2.75 -15.74
N ALA A 666 -16.45 1.52 -16.11
CA ALA A 666 -16.14 0.95 -17.42
C ALA A 666 -16.68 1.78 -18.60
N ARG A 667 -17.93 2.26 -18.50
CA ARG A 667 -18.55 3.13 -19.52
C ARG A 667 -17.81 4.47 -19.64
N ALA A 668 -17.30 5.03 -18.54
CA ALA A 668 -16.51 6.27 -18.59
C ALA A 668 -15.19 6.03 -19.34
N GLY A 669 -14.49 4.94 -19.02
CA GLY A 669 -13.26 4.54 -19.72
C GLY A 669 -13.49 4.33 -21.22
N HIS A 670 -14.53 3.58 -21.60
CA HIS A 670 -14.85 3.33 -23.01
C HIS A 670 -15.16 4.62 -23.77
N ALA A 671 -16.00 5.50 -23.21
CA ALA A 671 -16.35 6.77 -23.85
C ALA A 671 -15.14 7.70 -24.06
N ILE A 672 -14.17 7.67 -23.13
CA ILE A 672 -12.94 8.46 -23.24
C ILE A 672 -12.01 7.87 -24.31
N GLU A 673 -11.87 6.54 -24.37
CA GLU A 673 -11.14 5.87 -25.44
C GLU A 673 -11.73 6.17 -26.82
N GLU A 674 -13.06 6.10 -26.99
CA GLU A 674 -13.70 6.47 -28.25
C GLU A 674 -13.43 7.93 -28.66
N LEU A 675 -13.38 8.83 -27.67
CA LEU A 675 -13.13 10.25 -27.90
C LEU A 675 -11.68 10.54 -28.35
N TYR A 676 -10.71 9.77 -27.85
CA TYR A 676 -9.29 9.90 -28.21
C TYR A 676 -8.88 9.03 -29.40
N GLY A 677 -9.61 7.95 -29.68
CA GLY A 677 -9.30 7.00 -30.75
C GLY A 677 -8.10 6.09 -30.44
N SER A 678 -7.64 6.04 -29.20
CA SER A 678 -6.54 5.18 -28.75
C SER A 678 -6.75 4.74 -27.29
N PRO A 679 -6.15 3.61 -26.87
CA PRO A 679 -6.22 3.16 -25.48
C PRO A 679 -5.81 4.24 -24.47
N GLN A 680 -6.50 4.31 -23.34
CA GLN A 680 -6.32 5.36 -22.32
C GLN A 680 -6.04 4.77 -20.95
N ASP A 681 -5.17 5.46 -20.22
CA ASP A 681 -5.03 5.41 -18.76
C ASP A 681 -5.84 6.58 -18.17
N VAL A 682 -6.85 6.26 -17.37
CA VAL A 682 -7.82 7.21 -16.83
C VAL A 682 -7.84 7.12 -15.31
N GLU A 683 -7.59 8.25 -14.65
CA GLU A 683 -7.77 8.40 -13.20
C GLU A 683 -9.08 9.14 -12.94
N GLY A 684 -9.88 8.63 -12.00
CA GLY A 684 -11.14 9.26 -11.63
C GLY A 684 -11.60 8.92 -10.22
N VAL A 685 -12.71 9.52 -9.83
CA VAL A 685 -13.32 9.32 -8.52
C VAL A 685 -14.82 9.15 -8.61
N VAL A 686 -15.38 8.49 -7.61
CA VAL A 686 -16.81 8.32 -7.38
C VAL A 686 -17.19 9.17 -6.17
N LYS A 687 -18.19 10.03 -6.35
CA LYS A 687 -18.81 10.77 -5.25
C LYS A 687 -20.32 10.73 -5.39
N ASP A 688 -21.00 10.23 -4.37
CA ASP A 688 -22.47 10.10 -4.32
C ASP A 688 -23.01 9.35 -5.56
N GLY A 689 -22.29 8.30 -5.97
CA GLY A 689 -22.58 7.49 -7.16
C GLY A 689 -22.29 8.14 -8.51
N LYS A 690 -21.75 9.37 -8.54
CA LYS A 690 -21.37 10.09 -9.76
C LYS A 690 -19.89 9.94 -10.05
N ILE A 691 -19.56 9.81 -11.34
CA ILE A 691 -18.19 9.68 -11.81
C ILE A 691 -17.61 11.05 -12.12
N TYR A 692 -16.39 11.28 -11.67
CA TYR A 692 -15.57 12.43 -12.04
C TYR A 692 -14.24 11.95 -12.58
N VAL A 693 -13.81 12.48 -13.72
CA VAL A 693 -12.51 12.15 -14.31
C VAL A 693 -11.55 13.28 -13.97
N VAL A 694 -10.46 12.92 -13.30
CA VAL A 694 -9.49 13.89 -12.76
C VAL A 694 -8.22 13.96 -13.60
N GLN A 695 -7.92 12.88 -14.34
CA GLN A 695 -6.82 12.83 -15.29
C GLN A 695 -7.06 11.77 -16.38
N THR A 696 -6.52 12.00 -17.56
CA THR A 696 -6.40 10.96 -18.59
C THR A 696 -5.12 11.16 -19.40
N ARG A 697 -4.56 10.07 -19.91
CA ARG A 697 -3.40 10.04 -20.81
C ARG A 697 -3.48 8.81 -21.72
N PRO A 698 -2.78 8.80 -22.87
CA PRO A 698 -2.64 7.60 -23.67
C PRO A 698 -2.03 6.45 -22.86
N GLN A 699 -2.64 5.27 -22.96
CA GLN A 699 -2.06 4.04 -22.43
C GLN A 699 -0.92 3.61 -23.36
N MET A 700 0.26 3.39 -22.78
CA MET A 700 1.50 3.02 -23.49
C MET A 700 1.69 1.52 -23.61
#